data_AF-A0A661QRC6-F1
#
_entry.id   AF-A0A661QRC6-F1
#
_cell.length_a   1.000
_cell.length_b   1.000
_cell.length_c   1.000
_cell.angle_alpha   90.00
_cell.angle_beta   90.00
_cell.angle_gamma   90.00
#
_symmetry.space_group_name_H-M   'P 1'
#
loop_
_entity.id
_entity.type
_entity.pdbx_description
1 polymer ?
#
loop_
_entity_poly.entity_id
_entity_poly.type
_entity_poly.pdbx_seq_one_letter_code
_entity_poly.pdbx_strand_id
1 'polypeptide(L)'
;MPSRALEVNIAYSRVDVTVDQRYKILQEVMGEYRGVKERLQSFLEEICHPYKNWEFIVRAARTYALNYFHVLRTHPKGPEAARLYIDIFFQAIDSSREEKIRINASDNLLFFIQKIIKDAGTELFGFLPVLDYAFDRIGNYQEETFVLFAKSFYQLNKLGKSYSEAIPSGYRFTAINHLLIKYFRYTYNYWLGQADPLAWFEKESGKAGLDEIFKPVSHRQLKTHQERLESIVHASDDNPKIILDRLVELPGYGQIVTIYNDIPQELLNAGGDKAQGNQWKLLFLLCIMDTAGLSPIHEETLSDINRTLEWLIRHEDPLVIQKSLGKTFTILRRSIGKFPGTALNCVLNVGRGVYRTDESDLVDFFIDSAVSLGFQTPEIRGVGEDWRIRANPAHIQNIRTWIQLIELNPKWSKKLLSSLIIHLSLSGVLIKDTDLFSRDITQLLNSDIGPVYNLVKQLTRLFPIYFNDIGAEGRLRDISTEIDEICLRKDPLIHFLRKQSHVESSNQIVDLMEAVLNFWKTRNKEGIRPFVPPDIYQQIETEGPNIDGVHRAITHLFDAGEFKDMADLLNIENDRLKALLGEISEISRLDCKRIELGVAFYKLLYQKYYLDLTEIKDYLAQLRSSGLPDLEKLKKAFGKKDVRLKLEMLLGYLEKLKKVILSQENYEVRENIYRKRHFAAGIPSMYGSYHELKFDALGLTFRLESLVNVLFEEIVETIDLKLITRAAFSQIFDYLRLFNSALKLDGISSLEIERQLDLLAHSLKIRGFSLTQYLDIFRGFSQAVRNITNDYFNNIHQENLSRILEQMPAGRLLPKYRLPEGSDDRKKLPHRITEIFLRDRIATSLGLQQLDLFLSRILNTLYHQSDELPKEDLRLLLSYDPQKVITPIYPTKKNVSDVIHLGNKGFNLVKLNSYGLPVPPGFIVTTEVFRCREIVDHYTRAKKNFEEQVALEIAALEKLTGKTFGDPQNPLLLAVRSGSAIPQPGMMSTFLDVGINEDIVQGMARQTGNEWFCWDTYRRFLQSYGMSFGLERDEFDDIIVDFKKRLDKPYKRYFSGLQMKDIALTYKSLILDNGIEIEDSPFDQLLVAIRKVFDSWYAPKAEAYRKILGISDDWGTAVMVQAMVFGNLSRMSGAGVFFTHSPRWSADKLELWGDFTPGNQGEDVVSGLVSTLPISIKQARIENRQSEKALESMFPEIYNAIREWAKELFYKRKWSPQEIEFTFES
;
A
#
# COMPACT_ATOMS: atom_id res chain seq x y z
N MET A 1 -1.97 -38.85 -32.05
CA MET A 1 -2.82 -39.56 -31.09
C MET A 1 -3.56 -38.52 -30.27
N PRO A 2 -4.89 -38.63 -30.10
CA PRO A 2 -5.63 -37.73 -29.21
C PRO A 2 -5.15 -37.90 -27.77
N SER A 3 -5.32 -36.86 -26.95
CA SER A 3 -4.94 -36.88 -25.54
C SER A 3 -5.81 -37.87 -24.77
N ARG A 4 -5.17 -38.73 -23.95
CA ARG A 4 -5.86 -39.67 -23.05
C ARG A 4 -6.78 -38.97 -22.04
N ALA A 5 -6.53 -37.70 -21.74
CA ALA A 5 -7.40 -36.86 -20.92
C ALA A 5 -8.62 -36.32 -21.70
N LEU A 6 -8.48 -36.11 -23.01
CA LEU A 6 -9.62 -35.83 -23.90
C LEU A 6 -10.53 -37.06 -24.02
N GLU A 7 -9.96 -38.27 -24.10
CA GLU A 7 -10.72 -39.52 -24.10
C GLU A 7 -11.49 -39.75 -22.79
N VAL A 8 -10.91 -39.38 -21.64
CA VAL A 8 -11.56 -39.52 -20.33
C VAL A 8 -12.62 -38.43 -20.08
N ASN A 9 -12.38 -37.18 -20.51
CA ASN A 9 -13.41 -36.14 -20.46
C ASN A 9 -14.57 -36.41 -21.43
N ILE A 10 -14.29 -36.92 -22.62
CA ILE A 10 -15.33 -37.39 -23.58
C ILE A 10 -16.14 -38.55 -22.99
N ALA A 11 -15.58 -39.36 -22.08
CA ALA A 11 -16.30 -40.47 -21.45
C ALA A 11 -17.24 -40.05 -20.30
N TYR A 12 -16.94 -38.95 -19.59
CA TYR A 12 -17.75 -38.48 -18.45
C TYR A 12 -18.80 -37.42 -18.82
N SER A 13 -18.57 -36.61 -19.85
CA SER A 13 -19.55 -35.64 -20.38
C SER A 13 -20.40 -36.19 -21.52
N ARG A 14 -20.26 -37.48 -21.82
CA ARG A 14 -21.07 -38.17 -22.83
C ARG A 14 -22.49 -38.37 -22.31
N VAL A 15 -23.36 -37.40 -22.58
CA VAL A 15 -24.73 -37.75 -22.88
C VAL A 15 -24.66 -38.51 -24.21
N ASP A 16 -25.09 -39.78 -24.25
CA ASP A 16 -25.26 -40.50 -25.51
C ASP A 16 -26.41 -39.81 -26.28
N VAL A 17 -26.07 -38.74 -26.98
CA VAL A 17 -27.02 -38.01 -27.82
C VAL A 17 -27.20 -38.82 -29.09
N THR A 18 -28.26 -39.61 -29.11
CA THR A 18 -28.73 -40.23 -30.34
C THR A 18 -29.42 -39.15 -31.18
N VAL A 19 -28.89 -38.90 -32.37
CA VAL A 19 -29.55 -38.01 -33.34
C VAL A 19 -30.93 -38.56 -33.65
N ASP A 20 -31.97 -37.79 -33.32
CA ASP A 20 -33.36 -38.16 -33.55
C ASP A 20 -33.57 -38.56 -35.02
N GLN A 21 -34.30 -39.66 -35.24
CA GLN A 21 -34.60 -40.24 -36.55
C GLN A 21 -35.11 -39.19 -37.55
N ARG A 22 -35.84 -38.16 -37.08
CA ARG A 22 -36.37 -37.08 -37.92
C ARG A 22 -35.29 -36.24 -38.62
N TYR A 23 -34.08 -36.12 -38.06
CA TYR A 23 -33.00 -35.30 -38.63
C TYR A 23 -32.07 -36.09 -39.57
N LYS A 24 -32.24 -37.41 -39.69
CA LYS A 24 -31.47 -38.24 -40.65
C LYS A 24 -31.66 -37.81 -42.11
N ILE A 25 -32.79 -37.20 -42.43
CA ILE A 25 -33.06 -36.60 -43.75
C ILE A 25 -32.02 -35.52 -44.08
N LEU A 26 -31.58 -34.71 -43.09
CA LEU A 26 -30.53 -33.71 -43.31
C LEU A 26 -29.18 -34.34 -43.66
N GLN A 27 -28.88 -35.53 -43.10
CA GLN A 27 -27.67 -36.28 -43.42
C GLN A 27 -27.74 -36.92 -44.80
N GLU A 28 -28.91 -37.40 -45.20
CA GLU A 28 -29.17 -37.96 -46.53
C GLU A 28 -28.98 -36.89 -47.62
N VAL A 29 -29.61 -35.72 -47.45
CA VAL A 29 -29.52 -34.61 -48.43
C VAL A 29 -28.10 -34.06 -48.54
N MET A 30 -27.35 -33.97 -47.43
CA MET A 30 -26.00 -33.42 -47.42
C MET A 30 -24.89 -34.46 -47.63
N GLY A 31 -25.26 -35.74 -47.84
CA GLY A 31 -24.36 -36.90 -47.75
C GLY A 31 -23.28 -36.98 -48.81
N GLU A 32 -23.46 -36.33 -49.97
CA GLU A 32 -22.48 -36.34 -51.08
C GLU A 32 -21.27 -35.43 -50.82
N TYR A 33 -21.32 -34.54 -49.81
CA TYR A 33 -20.24 -33.61 -49.48
C TYR A 33 -19.41 -34.12 -48.29
N ARG A 34 -18.36 -34.92 -48.55
CA ARG A 34 -17.51 -35.56 -47.51
C ARG A 34 -16.95 -34.60 -46.45
N GLY A 35 -16.60 -33.36 -46.80
CA GLY A 35 -16.08 -32.36 -45.85
C GLY A 35 -17.13 -31.68 -44.94
N VAL A 36 -18.42 -31.91 -45.22
CA VAL A 36 -19.56 -31.34 -44.49
C VAL A 36 -20.12 -32.33 -43.45
N LYS A 37 -19.94 -33.64 -43.70
CA LYS A 37 -20.54 -34.74 -42.93
C LYS A 37 -20.17 -34.70 -41.43
N GLU A 38 -18.90 -34.49 -41.09
CA GLU A 38 -18.45 -34.43 -39.68
C GLU A 38 -19.01 -33.20 -38.95
N ARG A 39 -19.01 -32.03 -39.60
CA ARG A 39 -19.55 -30.80 -38.99
C ARG A 39 -21.07 -30.83 -38.85
N LEU A 40 -21.75 -31.45 -39.82
CA LEU A 40 -23.20 -31.66 -39.75
C LEU A 40 -23.56 -32.61 -38.62
N GLN A 41 -22.75 -33.66 -38.39
CA GLN A 41 -22.93 -34.57 -37.26
C GLN A 41 -22.88 -33.83 -35.92
N SER A 42 -21.86 -33.01 -35.68
CA SER A 42 -21.76 -32.20 -34.46
C SER A 42 -22.93 -31.21 -34.30
N PHE A 43 -23.41 -30.63 -35.40
CA PHE A 43 -24.60 -29.76 -35.37
C PHE A 43 -25.87 -30.52 -34.99
N LEU A 44 -26.06 -31.74 -35.49
CA LEU A 44 -27.23 -32.57 -35.18
C LEU A 44 -27.20 -33.11 -33.74
N GLU A 45 -26.01 -33.46 -33.24
CA GLU A 45 -25.79 -33.81 -31.83
C GLU A 45 -26.14 -32.62 -30.92
N GLU A 46 -25.69 -31.41 -31.25
CA GLU A 46 -26.00 -30.21 -30.46
C GLU A 46 -27.52 -29.89 -30.45
N ILE A 47 -28.24 -30.10 -31.56
CA ILE A 47 -29.70 -29.91 -31.61
C ILE A 47 -30.45 -30.92 -30.73
N CYS A 48 -29.94 -32.14 -30.60
CA CYS A 48 -30.56 -33.22 -29.83
C CYS A 48 -30.07 -33.25 -28.37
N HIS A 49 -29.14 -32.36 -28.00
CA HIS A 49 -28.61 -32.28 -26.64
C HIS A 49 -29.67 -31.74 -25.64
N PRO A 50 -29.75 -32.24 -24.39
CA PRO A 50 -30.71 -31.76 -23.39
C PRO A 50 -30.54 -30.28 -23.03
N TYR A 51 -29.31 -29.78 -23.10
CA TYR A 51 -28.95 -28.37 -22.89
C TYR A 51 -28.41 -27.79 -24.19
N LYS A 52 -29.30 -27.18 -24.99
CA LYS A 52 -28.98 -26.73 -26.35
C LYS A 52 -28.23 -25.40 -26.34
N ASN A 53 -27.07 -25.33 -26.99
CA ASN A 53 -26.43 -24.05 -27.30
C ASN A 53 -27.12 -23.37 -28.50
N TRP A 54 -28.19 -22.61 -28.22
CA TRP A 54 -28.99 -21.98 -29.26
C TRP A 54 -28.23 -21.00 -30.15
N GLU A 55 -27.20 -20.31 -29.64
CA GLU A 55 -26.37 -19.39 -30.45
C GLU A 55 -25.60 -20.16 -31.53
N PHE A 56 -24.97 -21.28 -31.15
CA PHE A 56 -24.31 -22.17 -32.09
C PHE A 56 -25.31 -22.78 -33.09
N ILE A 57 -26.44 -23.31 -32.60
CA ILE A 57 -27.45 -23.96 -33.43
C ILE A 57 -28.01 -23.01 -34.48
N VAL A 58 -28.43 -21.79 -34.10
CA VAL A 58 -28.99 -20.82 -35.06
C VAL A 58 -27.95 -20.42 -36.11
N ARG A 59 -26.69 -20.22 -35.70
CA ARG A 59 -25.59 -19.88 -36.63
C ARG A 59 -25.26 -21.02 -37.59
N ALA A 60 -25.22 -22.26 -37.10
CA ALA A 60 -24.97 -23.44 -37.90
C ALA A 60 -26.15 -23.72 -38.85
N ALA A 61 -27.39 -23.66 -38.36
CA ALA A 61 -28.61 -23.79 -39.15
C ALA A 61 -28.65 -22.77 -40.29
N ARG A 62 -28.35 -21.50 -40.02
CA ARG A 62 -28.20 -20.43 -41.02
C ARG A 62 -27.19 -20.82 -42.10
N THR A 63 -26.01 -21.30 -41.68
CA THR A 63 -24.93 -21.67 -42.60
C THR A 63 -25.36 -22.80 -43.53
N TYR A 64 -25.98 -23.85 -42.99
CA TYR A 64 -26.43 -24.99 -43.79
C TYR A 64 -27.62 -24.66 -44.68
N ALA A 65 -28.63 -23.96 -44.15
CA ALA A 65 -29.82 -23.59 -44.89
C ALA A 65 -29.50 -22.65 -46.07
N LEU A 66 -28.61 -21.68 -45.89
CA LEU A 66 -28.32 -20.67 -46.90
C LEU A 66 -27.18 -21.04 -47.85
N ASN A 67 -26.01 -21.45 -47.32
CA ASN A 67 -24.81 -21.69 -48.15
C ASN A 67 -24.92 -22.98 -48.95
N TYR A 68 -25.73 -23.93 -48.50
CA TYR A 68 -25.98 -25.22 -49.17
C TYR A 68 -27.39 -25.31 -49.74
N PHE A 69 -28.06 -24.17 -49.96
CA PHE A 69 -29.39 -24.16 -50.54
C PHE A 69 -29.44 -24.82 -51.93
N HIS A 70 -28.36 -24.73 -52.71
CA HIS A 70 -28.30 -25.40 -54.01
C HIS A 70 -28.45 -26.92 -53.91
N VAL A 71 -27.99 -27.53 -52.81
CA VAL A 71 -28.12 -28.97 -52.51
C VAL A 71 -29.55 -29.31 -52.14
N LEU A 72 -30.15 -28.49 -51.28
CA LEU A 72 -31.56 -28.60 -50.90
C LEU A 72 -32.46 -28.50 -52.13
N ARG A 73 -32.16 -27.60 -53.06
CA ARG A 73 -32.94 -27.39 -54.29
C ARG A 73 -32.91 -28.59 -55.24
N THR A 74 -31.76 -29.25 -55.41
CA THR A 74 -31.60 -30.32 -56.41
C THR A 74 -31.96 -31.71 -55.92
N HIS A 75 -32.11 -31.91 -54.60
CA HIS A 75 -32.38 -33.22 -54.01
C HIS A 75 -33.89 -33.51 -53.90
N PRO A 76 -34.38 -34.73 -54.19
CA PRO A 76 -35.81 -35.07 -54.10
C PRO A 76 -36.45 -34.83 -52.72
N LYS A 77 -35.71 -35.09 -51.63
CA LYS A 77 -36.10 -34.79 -50.24
C LYS A 77 -35.76 -33.36 -49.78
N GLY A 78 -35.39 -32.49 -50.71
CA GLY A 78 -35.03 -31.10 -50.48
C GLY A 78 -36.07 -30.29 -49.69
N PRO A 79 -37.35 -30.31 -50.08
CA PRO A 79 -38.42 -29.62 -49.35
C PRO A 79 -38.58 -30.10 -47.91
N GLU A 80 -38.48 -31.42 -47.67
CA GLU A 80 -38.54 -31.99 -46.31
C GLU A 80 -37.37 -31.52 -45.44
N ALA A 81 -36.16 -31.49 -46.00
CA ALA A 81 -34.98 -30.96 -45.33
C ALA A 81 -35.07 -29.45 -45.05
N ALA A 82 -35.61 -28.66 -45.98
CA ALA A 82 -35.86 -27.23 -45.75
C ALA A 82 -36.88 -26.99 -44.62
N ARG A 83 -37.93 -27.83 -44.54
CA ARG A 83 -38.89 -27.79 -43.43
C ARG A 83 -38.23 -28.03 -42.06
N LEU A 84 -37.26 -28.95 -41.97
CA LEU A 84 -36.53 -29.20 -40.73
C LEU A 84 -35.68 -28.01 -40.29
N TYR A 85 -35.02 -27.32 -41.22
CA TYR A 85 -34.30 -26.07 -40.88
C TYR A 85 -35.24 -24.97 -40.39
N ILE A 86 -36.41 -24.85 -41.02
CA ILE A 86 -37.45 -23.92 -40.58
C ILE A 86 -37.93 -24.27 -39.16
N ASP A 87 -38.17 -25.55 -38.87
CA ASP A 87 -38.53 -26.02 -37.53
C ASP A 87 -37.46 -25.72 -36.48
N ILE A 88 -36.17 -25.85 -36.83
CA ILE A 88 -35.06 -25.53 -35.92
C ILE A 88 -35.06 -24.04 -35.56
N PHE A 89 -35.31 -23.14 -36.52
CA PHE A 89 -35.43 -21.72 -36.21
C PHE A 89 -36.64 -21.43 -35.31
N PHE A 90 -37.79 -22.06 -35.55
CA PHE A 90 -38.94 -21.90 -34.67
C PHE A 90 -38.67 -22.42 -33.25
N GLN A 91 -38.01 -23.58 -33.10
CA GLN A 91 -37.63 -24.09 -31.77
C GLN A 91 -36.73 -23.10 -31.02
N ALA A 92 -35.80 -22.43 -31.71
CA ALA A 92 -34.94 -21.42 -31.11
C ALA A 92 -35.72 -20.17 -30.66
N ILE A 93 -36.73 -19.76 -31.44
CA ILE A 93 -37.62 -18.64 -31.11
C ILE A 93 -38.49 -18.97 -29.89
N ASP A 94 -38.96 -20.21 -29.78
CA ASP A 94 -39.87 -20.66 -28.72
C ASP A 94 -39.16 -21.01 -27.40
N SER A 95 -37.96 -21.57 -27.48
CA SER A 95 -37.28 -22.19 -26.32
C SER A 95 -36.19 -21.31 -25.69
N SER A 96 -35.63 -20.35 -26.43
CA SER A 96 -34.56 -19.50 -25.91
C SER A 96 -35.09 -18.43 -24.97
N ARG A 97 -34.44 -18.25 -23.81
CA ARG A 97 -34.70 -17.13 -22.90
C ARG A 97 -34.01 -15.83 -23.33
N GLU A 98 -33.05 -15.92 -24.25
CA GLU A 98 -32.29 -14.77 -24.72
C GLU A 98 -32.95 -14.14 -25.95
N GLU A 99 -33.38 -12.89 -25.81
CA GLU A 99 -34.06 -12.12 -26.86
C GLU A 99 -33.21 -12.01 -28.15
N LYS A 100 -31.89 -11.81 -28.03
CA LYS A 100 -30.96 -11.72 -29.16
C LYS A 100 -30.98 -12.98 -30.04
N ILE A 101 -31.05 -14.15 -29.42
CA ILE A 101 -31.10 -15.44 -30.13
C ILE A 101 -32.43 -15.56 -30.87
N ARG A 102 -33.55 -15.15 -30.23
CA ARG A 102 -34.88 -15.16 -30.84
C ARG A 102 -34.95 -14.23 -32.06
N ILE A 103 -34.39 -13.02 -31.97
CA ILE A 103 -34.28 -12.06 -33.09
C ILE A 103 -33.45 -12.65 -34.24
N ASN A 104 -32.26 -13.20 -33.93
CA ASN A 104 -31.41 -13.81 -34.95
C ASN A 104 -32.09 -15.01 -35.62
N ALA A 105 -32.84 -15.81 -34.87
CA ALA A 105 -33.57 -16.94 -35.42
C ALA A 105 -34.72 -16.48 -36.35
N SER A 106 -35.49 -15.44 -35.98
CA SER A 106 -36.55 -14.90 -36.83
C SER A 106 -36.01 -14.26 -38.12
N ASP A 107 -34.91 -13.52 -38.04
CA ASP A 107 -34.26 -12.91 -39.22
C ASP A 107 -33.72 -13.98 -40.17
N ASN A 108 -33.03 -15.00 -39.64
CA ASN A 108 -32.48 -16.07 -40.47
C ASN A 108 -33.58 -16.94 -41.10
N LEU A 109 -34.70 -17.14 -40.40
CA LEU A 109 -35.87 -17.83 -40.94
C LEU A 109 -36.45 -17.06 -42.13
N LEU A 110 -36.71 -15.76 -41.98
CA LEU A 110 -37.25 -14.94 -43.08
C LEU A 110 -36.26 -14.82 -44.25
N PHE A 111 -34.96 -14.75 -43.97
CA PHE A 111 -33.96 -14.78 -45.03
C PHE A 111 -33.95 -16.10 -45.79
N PHE A 112 -34.08 -17.21 -45.07
CA PHE A 112 -34.13 -18.53 -45.69
C PHE A 112 -35.40 -18.72 -46.54
N ILE A 113 -36.56 -18.26 -46.07
CA ILE A 113 -37.79 -18.23 -46.86
C ILE A 113 -37.60 -17.38 -48.13
N GLN A 114 -37.02 -16.19 -48.00
CA GLN A 114 -36.72 -15.35 -49.16
C GLN A 114 -35.76 -16.03 -50.15
N LYS A 115 -34.74 -16.75 -49.63
CA LYS A 115 -33.78 -17.52 -50.44
C LYS A 115 -34.51 -18.62 -51.22
N ILE A 116 -35.45 -19.34 -50.60
CA ILE A 116 -36.26 -20.36 -51.27
C ILE A 116 -37.06 -19.72 -52.43
N ILE A 117 -37.75 -18.60 -52.17
CA ILE A 117 -38.60 -17.94 -53.17
C ILE A 117 -37.79 -17.46 -54.38
N LYS A 118 -36.60 -16.89 -54.15
CA LYS A 118 -35.78 -16.30 -55.22
C LYS A 118 -34.93 -17.31 -55.99
N ASP A 119 -34.37 -18.29 -55.29
CA ASP A 119 -33.29 -19.12 -55.84
C ASP A 119 -33.73 -20.55 -56.20
N ALA A 120 -34.95 -20.97 -55.84
CA ALA A 120 -35.44 -22.30 -56.19
C ALA A 120 -35.69 -22.48 -57.70
N GLY A 121 -35.96 -21.39 -58.43
CA GLY A 121 -36.22 -21.42 -59.87
C GLY A 121 -37.42 -22.31 -60.22
N THR A 122 -37.25 -23.25 -61.16
CA THR A 122 -38.31 -24.19 -61.57
C THR A 122 -38.73 -25.17 -60.46
N GLU A 123 -37.86 -25.42 -59.47
CA GLU A 123 -38.13 -26.35 -58.36
C GLU A 123 -38.99 -25.71 -57.25
N LEU A 124 -39.32 -24.42 -57.35
CA LEU A 124 -40.09 -23.69 -56.33
C LEU A 124 -41.43 -24.37 -56.00
N PHE A 125 -42.07 -25.00 -56.99
CA PHE A 125 -43.36 -25.69 -56.81
C PHE A 125 -43.30 -26.79 -55.75
N GLY A 126 -42.17 -27.49 -55.60
CA GLY A 126 -41.95 -28.50 -54.57
C GLY A 126 -41.82 -27.91 -53.15
N PHE A 127 -41.44 -26.64 -53.04
CA PHE A 127 -41.28 -25.94 -51.76
C PHE A 127 -42.54 -25.18 -51.32
N LEU A 128 -43.58 -25.04 -52.16
CA LEU A 128 -44.80 -24.31 -51.81
C LEU A 128 -45.46 -24.79 -50.50
N PRO A 129 -45.64 -26.10 -50.24
CA PRO A 129 -46.22 -26.56 -48.98
C PRO A 129 -45.37 -26.21 -47.74
N VAL A 130 -44.04 -26.09 -47.93
CA VAL A 130 -43.10 -25.71 -46.87
C VAL A 130 -43.21 -24.21 -46.58
N LEU A 131 -43.39 -23.40 -47.62
CA LEU A 131 -43.61 -21.96 -47.52
C LEU A 131 -44.96 -21.67 -46.84
N ASP A 132 -46.04 -22.34 -47.25
CA ASP A 132 -47.37 -22.21 -46.62
C ASP A 132 -47.31 -22.57 -45.12
N TYR A 133 -46.64 -23.68 -44.79
CA TYR A 133 -46.40 -24.06 -43.39
C TYR A 133 -45.66 -22.98 -42.59
N ALA A 134 -44.62 -22.39 -43.18
CA ALA A 134 -43.87 -21.31 -42.54
C ALA A 134 -44.75 -20.06 -42.37
N PHE A 135 -45.53 -19.68 -43.38
CA PHE A 135 -46.41 -18.52 -43.32
C PHE A 135 -47.50 -18.66 -42.27
N ASP A 136 -48.20 -19.80 -42.24
CA ASP A 136 -49.23 -20.08 -41.26
C ASP A 136 -48.67 -20.10 -39.83
N ARG A 137 -47.50 -20.73 -39.62
CA ARG A 137 -46.89 -20.78 -38.28
C ARG A 137 -46.44 -19.39 -37.81
N ILE A 138 -45.86 -18.57 -38.69
CA ILE A 138 -45.54 -17.17 -38.36
C ILE A 138 -46.84 -16.41 -38.04
N GLY A 139 -47.87 -16.56 -38.87
CA GLY A 139 -49.17 -15.90 -38.71
C GLY A 139 -49.89 -16.27 -37.42
N ASN A 140 -49.64 -17.45 -36.87
CA ASN A 140 -50.30 -17.94 -35.64
C ASN A 140 -49.59 -17.53 -34.34
N TYR A 141 -48.41 -16.90 -34.38
CA TYR A 141 -47.77 -16.40 -33.16
C TYR A 141 -48.58 -15.30 -32.47
N GLN A 142 -48.62 -15.30 -31.14
CA GLN A 142 -49.16 -14.17 -30.37
C GLN A 142 -48.32 -12.90 -30.63
N GLU A 143 -48.91 -11.72 -30.42
CA GLU A 143 -48.29 -10.42 -30.76
C GLU A 143 -46.88 -10.26 -30.16
N GLU A 144 -46.67 -10.72 -28.91
CA GLU A 144 -45.38 -10.66 -28.20
C GLU A 144 -44.22 -11.34 -28.93
N THR A 145 -44.49 -12.40 -29.69
CA THR A 145 -43.46 -13.10 -30.49
C THR A 145 -43.52 -12.68 -31.95
N PHE A 146 -44.71 -12.34 -32.45
CA PHE A 146 -44.93 -11.88 -33.82
C PHE A 146 -44.14 -10.58 -34.13
N VAL A 147 -43.96 -9.71 -33.14
CA VAL A 147 -43.15 -8.48 -33.28
C VAL A 147 -41.73 -8.74 -33.81
N LEU A 148 -41.13 -9.88 -33.50
CA LEU A 148 -39.80 -10.25 -34.00
C LEU A 148 -39.77 -10.35 -35.53
N PHE A 149 -40.85 -10.85 -36.13
CA PHE A 149 -41.01 -10.96 -37.58
C PHE A 149 -41.41 -9.62 -38.20
N ALA A 150 -42.25 -8.82 -37.52
CA ALA A 150 -42.63 -7.50 -38.00
C ALA A 150 -41.44 -6.52 -38.04
N LYS A 151 -40.53 -6.60 -37.06
CA LYS A 151 -39.32 -5.77 -36.96
C LYS A 151 -38.12 -6.33 -37.72
N SER A 152 -38.25 -7.50 -38.35
CA SER A 152 -37.13 -8.17 -39.02
C SER A 152 -36.51 -7.31 -40.13
N PHE A 153 -35.20 -7.44 -40.32
CA PHE A 153 -34.53 -6.82 -41.47
C PHE A 153 -35.14 -7.29 -42.81
N TYR A 154 -35.59 -8.56 -42.87
CA TYR A 154 -36.20 -9.16 -44.04
C TYR A 154 -37.72 -8.95 -44.03
N GLN A 155 -38.15 -7.85 -44.65
CA GLN A 155 -39.53 -7.36 -44.60
C GLN A 155 -40.56 -8.29 -45.27
N LEU A 156 -41.66 -8.59 -44.56
CA LEU A 156 -42.72 -9.50 -45.01
C LEU A 156 -43.45 -9.02 -46.28
N ASN A 157 -43.70 -7.72 -46.44
CA ASN A 157 -44.33 -7.19 -47.65
C ASN A 157 -43.43 -7.30 -48.89
N LYS A 158 -42.10 -7.12 -48.74
CA LYS A 158 -41.14 -7.38 -49.82
C LYS A 158 -41.09 -8.87 -50.18
N LEU A 159 -41.18 -9.74 -49.17
CA LEU A 159 -41.27 -11.18 -49.36
C LEU A 159 -42.55 -11.55 -50.11
N GLY A 160 -43.69 -10.98 -49.73
CA GLY A 160 -44.97 -11.11 -50.42
C GLY A 160 -44.92 -10.67 -51.89
N LYS A 161 -44.23 -9.56 -52.17
CA LYS A 161 -44.01 -9.10 -53.55
C LYS A 161 -43.20 -10.11 -54.36
N SER A 162 -42.05 -10.57 -53.83
CA SER A 162 -41.25 -11.60 -54.49
C SER A 162 -42.02 -12.92 -54.68
N TYR A 163 -42.90 -13.27 -53.74
CA TYR A 163 -43.76 -14.45 -53.84
C TYR A 163 -44.84 -14.28 -54.95
N SER A 164 -45.47 -13.12 -55.06
CA SER A 164 -46.45 -12.83 -56.14
C SER A 164 -45.82 -12.82 -57.53
N GLU A 165 -44.60 -12.28 -57.64
CA GLU A 165 -43.82 -12.26 -58.88
C GLU A 165 -43.37 -13.67 -59.30
N ALA A 166 -43.02 -14.53 -58.34
CA ALA A 166 -42.54 -15.89 -58.60
C ALA A 166 -43.65 -16.90 -58.94
N ILE A 167 -44.91 -16.66 -58.54
CA ILE A 167 -45.98 -17.67 -58.60
C ILE A 167 -47.16 -17.22 -59.48
N PRO A 168 -47.62 -18.04 -60.45
CA PRO A 168 -48.79 -17.75 -61.28
C PRO A 168 -50.13 -17.68 -60.52
N SER A 169 -51.14 -17.05 -61.10
CA SER A 169 -52.48 -16.79 -60.51
C SER A 169 -53.33 -18.02 -60.15
N GLY A 170 -52.92 -19.23 -60.51
CA GLY A 170 -53.65 -20.49 -60.24
C GLY A 170 -53.28 -21.22 -58.95
N TYR A 171 -52.36 -20.69 -58.15
CA TYR A 171 -51.87 -21.32 -56.91
C TYR A 171 -52.50 -20.67 -55.66
N ARG A 172 -52.33 -21.30 -54.48
CA ARG A 172 -52.88 -20.81 -53.21
C ARG A 172 -52.05 -19.65 -52.67
N PHE A 173 -52.70 -18.51 -52.41
CA PHE A 173 -52.10 -17.32 -51.78
C PHE A 173 -52.67 -17.02 -50.38
N THR A 174 -53.51 -17.92 -49.84
CA THR A 174 -54.27 -17.68 -48.60
C THR A 174 -53.38 -17.54 -47.37
N ALA A 175 -52.36 -18.40 -47.20
CA ALA A 175 -51.46 -18.39 -46.05
C ALA A 175 -50.64 -17.10 -45.98
N ILE A 176 -50.08 -16.65 -47.11
CA ILE A 176 -49.32 -15.40 -47.17
C ILE A 176 -50.21 -14.16 -47.02
N ASN A 177 -51.44 -14.18 -47.55
CA ASN A 177 -52.41 -13.09 -47.34
C ASN A 177 -52.78 -12.94 -45.86
N HIS A 178 -53.09 -14.05 -45.15
CA HIS A 178 -53.37 -14.01 -43.72
C HIS A 178 -52.19 -13.45 -42.92
N LEU A 179 -50.97 -13.89 -43.23
CA LEU A 179 -49.76 -13.37 -42.61
C LEU A 179 -49.58 -11.87 -42.85
N LEU A 180 -49.75 -11.40 -44.09
CA LEU A 180 -49.60 -9.99 -44.44
C LEU A 180 -50.68 -9.11 -43.83
N ILE A 181 -51.94 -9.55 -43.80
CA ILE A 181 -53.03 -8.82 -43.14
C ILE A 181 -52.70 -8.62 -41.66
N LYS A 182 -52.25 -9.67 -40.97
CA LYS A 182 -51.80 -9.57 -39.58
C LYS A 182 -50.60 -8.62 -39.43
N TYR A 183 -49.62 -8.72 -40.32
CA TYR A 183 -48.45 -7.85 -40.34
C TYR A 183 -48.82 -6.37 -40.50
N PHE A 184 -49.70 -6.02 -41.43
CA PHE A 184 -50.13 -4.63 -41.64
C PHE A 184 -51.03 -4.12 -40.51
N ARG A 185 -51.95 -4.93 -39.99
CA ARG A 185 -52.76 -4.56 -38.81
C ARG A 185 -51.86 -4.28 -37.60
N TYR A 186 -50.91 -5.16 -37.31
CA TYR A 186 -49.91 -4.96 -36.27
C TYR A 186 -49.11 -3.67 -36.51
N THR A 187 -48.60 -3.47 -37.73
CA THR A 187 -47.80 -2.30 -38.10
C THR A 187 -48.55 -1.00 -37.85
N TYR A 188 -49.77 -0.85 -38.38
CA TYR A 188 -50.53 0.40 -38.22
C TYR A 188 -51.02 0.61 -36.79
N ASN A 189 -51.47 -0.43 -36.09
CA ASN A 189 -51.84 -0.32 -34.67
C ASN A 189 -50.64 0.11 -33.81
N TYR A 190 -49.46 -0.45 -34.07
CA TYR A 190 -48.24 -0.10 -33.36
C TYR A 190 -47.89 1.38 -33.52
N TRP A 191 -47.86 1.88 -34.76
CA TRP A 191 -47.49 3.28 -35.06
C TRP A 191 -48.57 4.27 -34.62
N LEU A 192 -49.86 3.95 -34.76
CA LEU A 192 -50.96 4.79 -34.24
C LEU A 192 -51.01 4.84 -32.71
N GLY A 193 -50.41 3.85 -32.03
CA GLY A 193 -50.22 3.84 -30.59
C GLY A 193 -49.02 4.69 -30.11
N GLN A 194 -48.16 5.17 -31.01
CA GLN A 194 -47.09 6.12 -30.68
C GLN A 194 -47.63 7.56 -30.68
N ALA A 195 -46.80 8.52 -30.23
CA ALA A 195 -47.14 9.93 -30.39
C ALA A 195 -47.07 10.32 -31.88
N ASP A 196 -48.01 11.15 -32.33
CA ASP A 196 -47.95 11.68 -33.69
C ASP A 196 -46.68 12.54 -33.86
N PRO A 197 -45.81 12.21 -34.84
CA PRO A 197 -44.49 12.84 -34.95
C PRO A 197 -44.56 14.34 -35.25
N LEU A 198 -45.59 14.81 -35.96
CA LEU A 198 -45.81 16.23 -36.22
C LEU A 198 -46.22 16.95 -34.93
N ALA A 199 -47.28 16.45 -34.27
CA ALA A 199 -47.78 17.06 -33.04
C ALA A 199 -46.71 17.07 -31.91
N TRP A 200 -45.89 16.02 -31.85
CA TRP A 200 -44.75 15.95 -30.94
C TRP A 200 -43.69 17.01 -31.29
N PHE A 201 -43.32 17.13 -32.57
CA PHE A 201 -42.28 18.06 -33.00
C PHE A 201 -42.71 19.52 -32.81
N GLU A 202 -43.95 19.88 -33.14
CA GLU A 202 -44.47 21.25 -32.96
C GLU A 202 -44.48 21.66 -31.48
N LYS A 203 -44.85 20.73 -30.59
CA LYS A 203 -44.83 20.94 -29.14
C LYS A 203 -43.42 21.21 -28.60
N GLU A 204 -42.43 20.43 -29.05
CA GLU A 204 -41.06 20.52 -28.54
C GLU A 204 -40.23 21.64 -29.20
N SER A 205 -40.49 21.95 -30.46
CA SER A 205 -39.80 23.02 -31.21
C SER A 205 -40.45 24.39 -31.06
N GLY A 206 -41.75 24.45 -30.72
CA GLY A 206 -42.54 25.68 -30.69
C GLY A 206 -42.80 26.27 -32.08
N LYS A 207 -42.61 25.50 -33.16
CA LYS A 207 -42.77 25.92 -34.56
C LYS A 207 -43.84 25.09 -35.25
N ALA A 208 -44.72 25.75 -36.01
CA ALA A 208 -45.78 25.15 -36.81
C ALA A 208 -45.52 25.33 -38.31
N GLY A 209 -46.15 24.52 -39.17
CA GLY A 209 -46.14 24.68 -40.64
C GLY A 209 -45.13 23.82 -41.40
N LEU A 210 -44.68 22.70 -40.83
CA LEU A 210 -43.82 21.70 -41.49
C LEU A 210 -44.59 20.42 -41.87
N ASP A 211 -45.91 20.51 -42.03
CA ASP A 211 -46.82 19.38 -42.20
C ASP A 211 -46.42 18.42 -43.32
N GLU A 212 -45.92 18.94 -44.44
CA GLU A 212 -45.58 18.13 -45.62
C GLU A 212 -44.42 17.15 -45.36
N ILE A 213 -43.47 17.47 -44.48
CA ILE A 213 -42.35 16.56 -44.10
C ILE A 213 -42.88 15.35 -43.32
N PHE A 214 -43.82 15.58 -42.39
CA PHE A 214 -44.32 14.54 -41.49
C PHE A 214 -45.54 13.79 -42.04
N LYS A 215 -46.18 14.32 -43.07
CA LYS A 215 -47.40 13.77 -43.70
C LYS A 215 -47.33 12.26 -43.97
N PRO A 216 -46.24 11.66 -44.51
CA PRO A 216 -46.20 10.23 -44.81
C PRO A 216 -46.33 9.32 -43.57
N VAL A 217 -45.97 9.81 -42.39
CA VAL A 217 -46.02 9.07 -41.11
C VAL A 217 -47.01 9.67 -40.10
N SER A 218 -47.78 10.68 -40.52
CA SER A 218 -48.83 11.29 -39.70
C SER A 218 -49.93 10.29 -39.36
N HIS A 219 -50.57 10.44 -38.20
CA HIS A 219 -51.68 9.57 -37.80
C HIS A 219 -52.83 9.62 -38.80
N ARG A 220 -53.05 10.77 -39.46
CA ARG A 220 -54.03 10.90 -40.54
C ARG A 220 -53.71 9.96 -41.70
N GLN A 221 -52.47 9.95 -42.18
CA GLN A 221 -52.04 9.10 -43.29
C GLN A 221 -52.04 7.61 -42.90
N LEU A 222 -51.59 7.28 -41.69
CA LEU A 222 -51.61 5.90 -41.18
C LEU A 222 -53.04 5.36 -41.04
N LYS A 223 -54.01 6.19 -40.60
CA LYS A 223 -55.43 5.83 -40.60
C LYS A 223 -55.96 5.58 -42.01
N THR A 224 -55.61 6.42 -42.99
CA THR A 224 -55.95 6.17 -44.41
C THR A 224 -55.42 4.83 -44.91
N HIS A 225 -54.18 4.46 -44.54
CA HIS A 225 -53.62 3.15 -44.89
C HIS A 225 -54.32 2.00 -44.17
N GLN A 226 -54.71 2.18 -42.91
CA GLN A 226 -55.50 1.21 -42.15
C GLN A 226 -56.90 1.01 -42.75
N GLU A 227 -57.60 2.09 -43.13
CA GLU A 227 -58.88 2.02 -43.83
C GLU A 227 -58.75 1.32 -45.19
N ARG A 228 -57.67 1.60 -45.95
CA ARG A 228 -57.36 0.89 -47.19
C ARG A 228 -57.11 -0.60 -46.96
N LEU A 229 -56.37 -0.97 -45.91
CA LEU A 229 -56.17 -2.36 -45.52
C LEU A 229 -57.51 -3.06 -45.25
N GLU A 230 -58.37 -2.46 -44.42
CA GLU A 230 -59.68 -3.04 -44.12
C GLU A 230 -60.56 -3.14 -45.38
N SER A 231 -60.50 -2.17 -46.29
CA SER A 231 -61.21 -2.27 -47.57
C SER A 231 -60.75 -3.46 -48.43
N ILE A 232 -59.45 -3.79 -48.41
CA ILE A 232 -58.88 -4.94 -49.11
C ILE A 232 -59.32 -6.25 -48.45
N VAL A 233 -59.40 -6.29 -47.12
CA VAL A 233 -59.82 -7.48 -46.36
C VAL A 233 -61.30 -7.80 -46.55
N HIS A 234 -62.16 -6.78 -46.66
CA HIS A 234 -63.61 -6.96 -46.80
C HIS A 234 -64.08 -7.14 -48.25
N ALA A 235 -63.20 -6.98 -49.25
CA ALA A 235 -63.50 -7.27 -50.65
C ALA A 235 -63.71 -8.78 -50.84
N SER A 236 -64.97 -9.21 -50.85
CA SER A 236 -65.36 -10.62 -50.69
C SER A 236 -65.24 -11.48 -51.96
N ASP A 237 -65.01 -10.86 -53.13
CA ASP A 237 -65.04 -11.51 -54.46
C ASP A 237 -63.70 -11.48 -55.24
N ASP A 238 -62.61 -10.99 -54.64
CA ASP A 238 -61.32 -10.86 -55.34
C ASP A 238 -60.48 -12.15 -55.29
N ASN A 239 -59.84 -12.48 -56.43
CA ASN A 239 -58.87 -13.58 -56.51
C ASN A 239 -57.77 -13.40 -55.44
N PRO A 240 -57.38 -14.45 -54.66
CA PRO A 240 -56.34 -14.36 -53.64
C PRO A 240 -55.01 -13.72 -54.11
N LYS A 241 -54.66 -13.84 -55.40
CA LYS A 241 -53.51 -13.15 -55.97
C LYS A 241 -53.72 -11.62 -56.08
N ILE A 242 -54.91 -11.17 -56.46
CA ILE A 242 -55.25 -9.74 -56.54
C ILE A 242 -55.21 -9.12 -55.14
N ILE A 243 -55.68 -9.85 -54.12
CA ILE A 243 -55.57 -9.45 -52.72
C ILE A 243 -54.10 -9.27 -52.33
N LEU A 244 -53.24 -10.24 -52.67
CA LEU A 244 -51.80 -10.15 -52.41
C LEU A 244 -51.17 -8.93 -53.09
N ASP A 245 -51.47 -8.72 -54.39
CA ASP A 245 -50.93 -7.60 -55.18
C ASP A 245 -51.34 -6.25 -54.58
N ARG A 246 -52.57 -6.10 -54.08
CA ARG A 246 -53.02 -4.88 -53.38
C ARG A 246 -52.39 -4.75 -51.98
N LEU A 247 -52.19 -5.85 -51.25
CA LEU A 247 -51.56 -5.82 -49.93
C LEU A 247 -50.10 -5.38 -50.00
N VAL A 248 -49.33 -5.85 -51.00
CA VAL A 248 -47.90 -5.52 -51.10
C VAL A 248 -47.62 -4.06 -51.49
N GLU A 249 -48.63 -3.33 -51.99
CA GLU A 249 -48.56 -1.88 -52.23
C GLU A 249 -48.63 -1.05 -50.94
N LEU A 250 -49.13 -1.61 -49.84
CA LEU A 250 -49.24 -0.90 -48.58
C LEU A 250 -47.86 -0.71 -47.94
N PRO A 251 -47.59 0.45 -47.29
CA PRO A 251 -46.33 0.69 -46.61
C PRO A 251 -46.20 -0.23 -45.40
N GLY A 252 -45.16 -1.06 -45.40
CA GLY A 252 -44.82 -1.95 -44.30
C GLY A 252 -44.01 -1.26 -43.20
N TYR A 253 -43.80 -1.97 -42.10
CA TYR A 253 -43.04 -1.51 -40.93
C TYR A 253 -41.69 -0.89 -41.30
N GLY A 254 -40.87 -1.60 -42.07
CA GLY A 254 -39.54 -1.12 -42.46
C GLY A 254 -39.57 0.11 -43.36
N GLN A 255 -40.59 0.30 -44.20
CA GLN A 255 -40.73 1.51 -45.00
C GLN A 255 -41.06 2.72 -44.12
N ILE A 256 -41.91 2.54 -43.11
CA ILE A 256 -42.18 3.58 -42.11
C ILE A 256 -40.89 3.92 -41.35
N VAL A 257 -40.11 2.92 -40.93
CA VAL A 257 -38.78 3.14 -40.30
C VAL A 257 -37.84 3.94 -41.22
N THR A 258 -37.80 3.63 -42.53
CA THR A 258 -37.00 4.41 -43.49
C THR A 258 -37.45 5.86 -43.56
N ILE A 259 -38.76 6.14 -43.59
CA ILE A 259 -39.25 7.52 -43.60
C ILE A 259 -38.82 8.26 -42.33
N TYR A 260 -38.92 7.64 -41.15
CA TYR A 260 -38.39 8.23 -39.91
C TYR A 260 -36.89 8.53 -40.00
N ASN A 261 -36.11 7.70 -40.69
CA ASN A 261 -34.67 7.90 -40.89
C ASN A 261 -34.35 9.08 -41.83
N ASP A 262 -35.25 9.40 -42.77
CA ASP A 262 -35.04 10.45 -43.78
C ASP A 262 -35.45 11.85 -43.25
N ILE A 263 -36.48 11.94 -42.39
CA ILE A 263 -37.00 13.20 -41.81
C ILE A 263 -35.90 14.11 -41.20
N PRO A 264 -34.92 13.61 -40.40
CA PRO A 264 -33.85 14.46 -39.86
C PRO A 264 -33.11 15.28 -40.91
N GLN A 265 -32.88 14.71 -42.10
CA GLN A 265 -32.19 15.40 -43.19
C GLN A 265 -33.10 16.41 -43.88
N GLU A 266 -34.40 16.12 -44.00
CA GLU A 266 -35.39 17.07 -44.50
C GLU A 266 -35.55 18.28 -43.57
N LEU A 267 -35.57 18.05 -42.25
CA LEU A 267 -35.61 19.12 -41.24
C LEU A 267 -34.36 20.00 -41.27
N LEU A 268 -33.18 19.42 -41.51
CA LEU A 268 -31.94 20.18 -41.68
C LEU A 268 -32.03 21.12 -42.89
N ASN A 269 -32.62 20.65 -43.99
CA ASN A 269 -32.78 21.42 -45.22
C ASN A 269 -33.89 22.48 -45.12
N ALA A 270 -34.91 22.25 -44.28
CA ALA A 270 -36.05 23.15 -44.09
C ALA A 270 -35.78 24.31 -43.12
N GLY A 271 -34.70 24.25 -42.33
CA GLY A 271 -34.29 25.34 -41.43
C GLY A 271 -33.99 26.64 -42.17
N GLY A 272 -34.42 27.78 -41.61
CA GLY A 272 -34.15 29.11 -42.21
C GLY A 272 -32.66 29.46 -42.28
N ASP A 273 -31.86 28.90 -41.37
CA ASP A 273 -30.40 28.89 -41.41
C ASP A 273 -29.85 27.53 -40.94
N LYS A 274 -28.53 27.34 -41.07
CA LYS A 274 -27.87 26.08 -40.67
C LYS A 274 -27.96 25.81 -39.16
N ALA A 275 -28.04 26.83 -38.33
CA ALA A 275 -28.14 26.70 -36.88
C ALA A 275 -29.49 26.08 -36.49
N GLN A 276 -30.57 26.73 -36.93
CA GLN A 276 -31.94 26.26 -36.76
C GLN A 276 -32.18 24.88 -37.37
N GLY A 277 -31.66 24.63 -38.58
CA GLY A 277 -31.76 23.31 -39.22
C GLY A 277 -31.09 22.19 -38.41
N ASN A 278 -29.89 22.43 -37.85
CA ASN A 278 -29.22 21.45 -37.00
C ASN A 278 -29.93 21.25 -35.65
N GLN A 279 -30.53 22.29 -35.08
CA GLN A 279 -31.34 22.17 -33.86
C GLN A 279 -32.59 21.31 -34.10
N TRP A 280 -33.30 21.52 -35.21
CA TRP A 280 -34.47 20.72 -35.60
C TRP A 280 -34.09 19.27 -35.90
N LYS A 281 -32.98 19.07 -36.65
CA LYS A 281 -32.40 17.74 -36.90
C LYS A 281 -32.12 17.03 -35.57
N LEU A 282 -31.40 17.67 -34.65
CA LEU A 282 -31.09 17.09 -33.34
C LEU A 282 -32.36 16.72 -32.58
N LEU A 283 -33.34 17.63 -32.51
CA LEU A 283 -34.58 17.39 -31.77
C LEU A 283 -35.32 16.15 -32.29
N PHE A 284 -35.40 15.97 -33.61
CA PHE A 284 -36.08 14.80 -34.17
C PHE A 284 -35.25 13.51 -34.08
N LEU A 285 -33.92 13.57 -34.18
CA LEU A 285 -33.05 12.42 -33.89
C LEU A 285 -33.24 11.92 -32.45
N LEU A 286 -33.43 12.84 -31.50
CA LEU A 286 -33.76 12.50 -30.11
C LEU A 286 -35.15 11.81 -30.00
N CYS A 287 -36.13 12.20 -30.82
CA CYS A 287 -37.42 11.51 -30.92
C CYS A 287 -37.28 10.06 -31.41
N ILE A 288 -36.43 9.86 -32.42
CA ILE A 288 -36.15 8.53 -32.98
C ILE A 288 -35.60 7.60 -31.89
N MET A 289 -34.66 8.10 -31.08
CA MET A 289 -34.08 7.36 -29.96
C MET A 289 -35.09 7.01 -28.86
N ASP A 290 -36.10 7.85 -28.62
CA ASP A 290 -37.13 7.58 -27.60
C ASP A 290 -38.21 6.59 -28.07
N THR A 291 -38.27 6.33 -29.38
CA THR A 291 -39.28 5.44 -29.98
C THR A 291 -38.76 4.01 -30.09
N ALA A 292 -39.31 3.09 -29.28
CA ALA A 292 -38.88 1.69 -29.22
C ALA A 292 -39.01 0.92 -30.56
N GLY A 293 -39.87 1.41 -31.47
CA GLY A 293 -40.09 0.81 -32.79
C GLY A 293 -38.97 1.10 -33.77
N LEU A 294 -38.18 2.14 -33.52
CA LEU A 294 -37.07 2.59 -34.33
C LEU A 294 -35.72 2.01 -33.85
N SER A 295 -35.76 1.02 -32.94
CA SER A 295 -34.55 0.36 -32.44
C SER A 295 -33.56 -0.14 -33.51
N PRO A 296 -33.99 -0.59 -34.71
CA PRO A 296 -33.04 -0.98 -35.76
C PRO A 296 -32.15 0.15 -36.28
N ILE A 297 -32.59 1.41 -36.18
CA ILE A 297 -31.84 2.60 -36.62
C ILE A 297 -31.21 3.38 -35.46
N HIS A 298 -31.37 2.94 -34.21
CA HIS A 298 -30.87 3.66 -33.03
C HIS A 298 -29.36 3.86 -33.05
N GLU A 299 -28.58 2.88 -33.51
CA GLU A 299 -27.12 3.00 -33.57
C GLU A 299 -26.68 4.06 -34.60
N GLU A 300 -27.27 4.05 -35.79
CA GLU A 300 -27.03 5.06 -36.84
C GLU A 300 -27.49 6.45 -36.38
N THR A 301 -28.68 6.53 -35.78
CA THR A 301 -29.25 7.77 -35.20
C THR A 301 -28.31 8.36 -34.16
N LEU A 302 -27.73 7.55 -33.27
CA LEU A 302 -26.82 8.01 -32.23
C LEU A 302 -25.49 8.55 -32.83
N SER A 303 -25.04 7.98 -33.94
CA SER A 303 -23.92 8.51 -34.73
C SER A 303 -24.24 9.88 -35.35
N ASP A 304 -25.47 10.05 -35.84
CA ASP A 304 -25.94 11.30 -36.44
C ASP A 304 -26.20 12.40 -35.39
N ILE A 305 -26.70 12.04 -34.20
CA ILE A 305 -26.76 12.93 -33.03
C ILE A 305 -25.36 13.45 -32.72
N ASN A 306 -24.37 12.57 -32.68
CA ASN A 306 -23.00 12.92 -32.37
C ASN A 306 -22.43 13.95 -33.37
N ARG A 307 -22.61 13.73 -34.68
CA ARG A 307 -22.19 14.68 -35.73
C ARG A 307 -22.88 16.03 -35.61
N THR A 308 -24.19 16.02 -35.33
CA THR A 308 -25.00 17.24 -35.24
C THR A 308 -24.62 18.06 -34.01
N LEU A 309 -24.39 17.42 -32.86
CA LEU A 309 -23.90 18.07 -31.64
C LEU A 309 -22.50 18.64 -31.81
N GLU A 310 -21.59 17.92 -32.46
CA GLU A 310 -20.24 18.44 -32.74
C GLU A 310 -20.29 19.74 -33.55
N TRP A 311 -21.23 19.85 -34.49
CA TRP A 311 -21.43 21.09 -35.24
C TRP A 311 -22.02 22.20 -34.36
N LEU A 312 -23.07 21.91 -33.59
CA LEU A 312 -23.73 22.90 -32.72
C LEU A 312 -22.76 23.49 -31.69
N ILE A 313 -21.93 22.66 -31.05
CA ILE A 313 -20.96 23.10 -30.05
C ILE A 313 -19.94 24.11 -30.63
N ARG A 314 -19.66 24.04 -31.94
CA ARG A 314 -18.71 24.95 -32.60
C ARG A 314 -19.31 26.27 -33.11
N HIS A 315 -20.64 26.36 -33.22
CA HIS A 315 -21.29 27.45 -33.97
C HIS A 315 -22.45 28.14 -33.23
N GLU A 316 -22.81 27.68 -32.03
CA GLU A 316 -23.94 28.20 -31.23
C GLU A 316 -23.50 28.82 -29.90
N ASP A 317 -24.41 29.55 -29.26
CA ASP A 317 -24.21 30.14 -27.94
C ASP A 317 -24.17 29.08 -26.81
N PRO A 318 -23.29 29.23 -25.80
CA PRO A 318 -23.17 28.30 -24.67
C PRO A 318 -24.48 27.95 -23.95
N LEU A 319 -25.42 28.87 -23.80
CA LEU A 319 -26.70 28.61 -23.13
C LEU A 319 -27.61 27.66 -23.95
N VAL A 320 -27.58 27.80 -25.28
CA VAL A 320 -28.30 26.93 -26.21
C VAL A 320 -27.68 25.53 -26.22
N ILE A 321 -26.34 25.47 -26.18
CA ILE A 321 -25.59 24.22 -26.08
C ILE A 321 -25.94 23.50 -24.77
N GLN A 322 -25.96 24.19 -23.63
CA GLN A 322 -26.28 23.60 -22.33
C GLN A 322 -27.67 22.95 -22.29
N LYS A 323 -28.69 23.63 -22.83
CA LYS A 323 -30.06 23.08 -22.92
C LYS A 323 -30.11 21.84 -23.84
N SER A 324 -29.39 21.89 -24.96
CA SER A 324 -29.33 20.79 -25.93
C SER A 324 -28.59 19.57 -25.37
N LEU A 325 -27.50 19.81 -24.61
CA LEU A 325 -26.75 18.78 -23.89
C LEU A 325 -27.64 18.10 -22.85
N GLY A 326 -28.36 18.86 -22.02
CA GLY A 326 -29.25 18.27 -20.99
C GLY A 326 -30.30 17.30 -21.56
N LYS A 327 -30.95 17.68 -22.67
CA LYS A 327 -31.89 16.79 -23.38
C LYS A 327 -31.18 15.55 -23.96
N THR A 328 -30.02 15.75 -24.60
CA THR A 328 -29.23 14.65 -25.19
C THR A 328 -28.81 13.64 -24.13
N PHE A 329 -28.21 14.09 -23.02
CA PHE A 329 -27.71 13.21 -21.96
C PHE A 329 -28.84 12.44 -21.26
N THR A 330 -30.03 13.04 -21.14
CA THR A 330 -31.23 12.33 -20.65
C THR A 330 -31.58 11.11 -21.51
N ILE A 331 -31.43 11.23 -22.83
CA ILE A 331 -31.74 10.17 -23.80
C ILE A 331 -30.60 9.15 -23.90
N LEU A 332 -29.35 9.62 -23.88
CA LEU A 332 -28.17 8.76 -23.81
C LEU A 332 -28.23 7.85 -22.57
N ARG A 333 -28.73 8.34 -21.44
CA ARG A 333 -28.90 7.54 -20.21
C ARG A 333 -29.82 6.33 -20.40
N ARG A 334 -30.87 6.45 -21.22
CA ARG A 334 -31.76 5.31 -21.57
C ARG A 334 -31.10 4.34 -22.55
N SER A 335 -30.19 4.85 -23.39
CA SER A 335 -29.56 4.11 -24.49
C SER A 335 -28.27 3.38 -24.07
N ILE A 336 -27.57 3.85 -23.03
CA ILE A 336 -26.28 3.31 -22.59
C ILE A 336 -26.36 1.84 -22.16
N GLY A 337 -27.52 1.38 -21.67
CA GLY A 337 -27.73 -0.03 -21.32
C GLY A 337 -27.82 -0.96 -22.54
N LYS A 338 -28.20 -0.43 -23.72
CA LYS A 338 -28.34 -1.20 -24.97
C LYS A 338 -27.11 -1.07 -25.86
N PHE A 339 -26.56 0.15 -25.96
CA PHE A 339 -25.45 0.50 -26.86
C PHE A 339 -24.36 1.28 -26.11
N PRO A 340 -23.70 0.67 -25.10
CA PRO A 340 -22.77 1.39 -24.23
C PRO A 340 -21.58 1.97 -25.01
N GLY A 341 -21.03 1.22 -25.97
CA GLY A 341 -19.86 1.66 -26.73
C GLY A 341 -20.13 2.91 -27.59
N THR A 342 -21.25 2.94 -28.30
CA THR A 342 -21.64 4.09 -29.15
C THR A 342 -21.99 5.30 -28.28
N ALA A 343 -22.67 5.10 -27.15
CA ALA A 343 -22.97 6.16 -26.19
C ALA A 343 -21.69 6.79 -25.61
N LEU A 344 -20.71 5.97 -25.19
CA LEU A 344 -19.43 6.46 -24.67
C LEU A 344 -18.62 7.22 -25.73
N ASN A 345 -18.61 6.75 -26.98
CA ASN A 345 -17.98 7.48 -28.08
C ASN A 345 -18.66 8.83 -28.33
N CYS A 346 -19.99 8.91 -28.21
CA CYS A 346 -20.71 10.18 -28.28
C CYS A 346 -20.29 11.12 -27.15
N VAL A 347 -20.23 10.65 -25.90
CA VAL A 347 -19.76 11.44 -24.75
C VAL A 347 -18.34 11.99 -24.99
N LEU A 348 -17.43 11.16 -25.49
CA LEU A 348 -16.06 11.58 -25.79
C LEU A 348 -16.01 12.69 -26.84
N ASN A 349 -16.74 12.54 -27.94
CA ASN A 349 -16.74 13.50 -29.04
C ASN A 349 -17.41 14.83 -28.65
N VAL A 350 -18.53 14.76 -27.93
CA VAL A 350 -19.19 15.94 -27.34
C VAL A 350 -18.23 16.65 -26.38
N GLY A 351 -17.57 15.92 -25.49
CA GLY A 351 -16.59 16.49 -24.56
C GLY A 351 -15.42 17.15 -25.27
N ARG A 352 -14.87 16.55 -26.34
CA ARG A 352 -13.85 17.19 -27.18
C ARG A 352 -14.31 18.52 -27.79
N GLY A 353 -15.60 18.66 -28.10
CA GLY A 353 -16.19 19.92 -28.51
C GLY A 353 -16.27 20.91 -27.34
N VAL A 354 -16.87 20.50 -26.22
CA VAL A 354 -17.13 21.35 -25.06
C VAL A 354 -15.82 21.90 -24.46
N TYR A 355 -14.81 21.05 -24.27
CA TYR A 355 -13.51 21.48 -23.71
C TYR A 355 -12.77 22.50 -24.59
N ARG A 356 -13.08 22.58 -25.89
CA ARG A 356 -12.50 23.60 -26.80
C ARG A 356 -13.16 24.98 -26.67
N THR A 357 -14.34 25.06 -26.07
CA THR A 357 -15.04 26.34 -25.89
C THR A 357 -14.37 27.24 -24.85
N ASP A 358 -13.53 26.68 -23.98
CA ASP A 358 -12.88 27.37 -22.86
C ASP A 358 -13.87 27.99 -21.83
N GLU A 359 -15.14 27.53 -21.84
CA GLU A 359 -16.19 27.98 -20.92
C GLU A 359 -16.33 27.02 -19.73
N SER A 360 -15.84 27.44 -18.54
CA SER A 360 -15.76 26.58 -17.35
C SER A 360 -17.13 26.04 -16.90
N ASP A 361 -18.19 26.86 -16.96
CA ASP A 361 -19.54 26.46 -16.52
C ASP A 361 -20.15 25.40 -17.44
N LEU A 362 -19.87 25.49 -18.75
CA LEU A 362 -20.34 24.53 -19.75
C LEU A 362 -19.59 23.20 -19.60
N VAL A 363 -18.27 23.25 -19.33
CA VAL A 363 -17.46 22.05 -19.04
C VAL A 363 -17.94 21.36 -17.77
N ASP A 364 -18.22 22.11 -16.69
CA ASP A 364 -18.75 21.56 -15.45
C ASP A 364 -20.12 20.91 -15.65
N PHE A 365 -21.03 21.57 -16.36
CA PHE A 365 -22.34 21.00 -16.71
C PHE A 365 -22.22 19.72 -17.54
N PHE A 366 -21.29 19.69 -18.50
CA PHE A 366 -20.99 18.50 -19.28
C PHE A 366 -20.43 17.36 -18.41
N ILE A 367 -19.50 17.65 -17.50
CA ILE A 367 -18.94 16.65 -16.58
C ILE A 367 -20.03 16.07 -15.70
N ASP A 368 -20.88 16.91 -15.09
CA ASP A 368 -22.00 16.45 -14.26
C ASP A 368 -22.96 15.55 -15.06
N SER A 369 -23.24 15.95 -16.31
CA SER A 369 -24.06 15.17 -17.23
C SER A 369 -23.41 13.82 -17.57
N ALA A 370 -22.10 13.79 -17.85
CA ALA A 370 -21.35 12.58 -18.17
C ALA A 370 -21.25 11.61 -16.99
N VAL A 371 -21.07 12.12 -15.77
CA VAL A 371 -21.09 11.30 -14.55
C VAL A 371 -22.49 10.72 -14.30
N SER A 372 -23.54 11.52 -14.52
CA SER A 372 -24.94 11.08 -14.34
C SER A 372 -25.42 9.99 -15.30
N LEU A 373 -24.73 9.77 -16.43
CA LEU A 373 -25.01 8.65 -17.33
C LEU A 373 -24.79 7.28 -16.67
N GLY A 374 -23.94 7.24 -15.65
CA GLY A 374 -23.57 6.03 -14.93
C GLY A 374 -22.29 5.40 -15.46
N PHE A 375 -21.47 4.91 -14.54
CA PHE A 375 -20.21 4.25 -14.83
C PHE A 375 -20.38 2.76 -15.12
N GLN A 376 -19.73 2.26 -16.17
CA GLN A 376 -19.72 0.84 -16.53
C GLN A 376 -18.75 0.06 -15.62
N THR A 377 -19.27 -0.56 -14.56
CA THR A 377 -18.47 -1.38 -13.62
C THR A 377 -18.02 -2.71 -14.25
N PRO A 378 -16.97 -3.39 -13.72
CA PRO A 378 -16.45 -4.64 -14.28
C PRO A 378 -17.49 -5.77 -14.38
N GLU A 379 -18.40 -5.88 -13.40
CA GLU A 379 -19.42 -6.94 -13.31
C GLU A 379 -18.89 -8.34 -13.63
N ILE A 380 -17.90 -8.83 -12.89
CA ILE A 380 -17.29 -10.16 -13.11
C ILE A 380 -18.33 -11.25 -12.79
N ARG A 381 -18.63 -12.12 -13.77
CA ARG A 381 -19.62 -13.21 -13.72
C ARG A 381 -18.99 -14.60 -13.83
N GLY A 382 -17.71 -14.71 -13.43
CA GLY A 382 -16.91 -15.93 -13.49
C GLY A 382 -16.25 -16.20 -14.84
N VAL A 383 -15.78 -17.43 -15.06
CA VAL A 383 -15.07 -17.84 -16.29
C VAL A 383 -15.97 -18.77 -17.13
N GLY A 384 -16.04 -18.54 -18.44
CA GLY A 384 -16.81 -19.36 -19.37
C GLY A 384 -16.11 -20.65 -19.80
N GLU A 385 -16.83 -21.54 -20.49
CA GLU A 385 -16.26 -22.77 -21.09
C GLU A 385 -15.22 -22.49 -22.18
N ASP A 386 -15.19 -21.27 -22.72
CA ASP A 386 -14.14 -20.77 -23.61
C ASP A 386 -12.88 -20.31 -22.84
N TRP A 387 -12.84 -20.56 -21.53
CA TRP A 387 -11.79 -20.17 -20.59
C TRP A 387 -11.59 -18.65 -20.51
N ARG A 388 -12.60 -17.86 -20.91
CA ARG A 388 -12.55 -16.40 -20.83
C ARG A 388 -13.25 -15.86 -19.60
N ILE A 389 -12.66 -14.85 -18.98
CA ILE A 389 -13.31 -14.08 -17.90
C ILE A 389 -14.54 -13.37 -18.48
N ARG A 390 -15.72 -13.68 -17.96
CA ARG A 390 -16.99 -13.03 -18.31
C ARG A 390 -17.15 -11.76 -17.49
N ALA A 391 -17.00 -10.61 -18.14
CA ALA A 391 -17.11 -9.29 -17.54
C ALA A 391 -17.83 -8.32 -18.48
N ASN A 392 -18.19 -7.14 -17.99
CA ASN A 392 -18.78 -6.07 -18.79
C ASN A 392 -17.77 -5.58 -19.86
N PRO A 393 -18.05 -5.77 -21.16
CA PRO A 393 -17.12 -5.38 -22.22
C PRO A 393 -16.92 -3.86 -22.33
N ALA A 394 -17.85 -3.06 -21.80
CA ALA A 394 -17.78 -1.60 -21.84
C ALA A 394 -16.93 -0.99 -20.70
N HIS A 395 -16.50 -1.78 -19.72
CA HIS A 395 -15.78 -1.29 -18.54
C HIS A 395 -14.48 -0.54 -18.92
N ILE A 396 -13.58 -1.20 -19.66
CA ILE A 396 -12.32 -0.59 -20.10
C ILE A 396 -12.57 0.59 -21.05
N GLN A 397 -13.56 0.48 -21.95
CA GLN A 397 -13.90 1.58 -22.84
C GLN A 397 -14.37 2.81 -22.05
N ASN A 398 -15.18 2.64 -21.00
CA ASN A 398 -15.63 3.74 -20.16
C ASN A 398 -14.47 4.43 -19.44
N ILE A 399 -13.52 3.65 -18.89
CA ILE A 399 -12.32 4.21 -18.25
C ILE A 399 -11.53 5.03 -19.28
N ARG A 400 -11.27 4.47 -20.46
CA ARG A 400 -10.56 5.16 -21.54
C ARG A 400 -11.24 6.46 -21.94
N THR A 401 -12.57 6.44 -22.13
CA THR A 401 -13.34 7.63 -22.46
C THR A 401 -13.15 8.72 -21.41
N TRP A 402 -13.25 8.40 -20.12
CA TRP A 402 -13.10 9.39 -19.05
C TRP A 402 -11.66 9.89 -18.93
N ILE A 403 -10.66 9.01 -19.04
CA ILE A 403 -9.23 9.42 -19.08
C ILE A 403 -8.95 10.35 -20.26
N GLN A 404 -9.43 10.03 -21.46
CA GLN A 404 -9.24 10.87 -22.64
C GLN A 404 -9.95 12.22 -22.53
N LEU A 405 -11.05 12.32 -21.77
CA LEU A 405 -11.66 13.62 -21.45
C LEU A 405 -10.80 14.41 -20.46
N ILE A 406 -10.24 13.73 -19.45
CA ILE A 406 -9.33 14.33 -18.47
C ILE A 406 -8.08 14.89 -19.16
N GLU A 407 -7.52 14.14 -20.13
CA GLU A 407 -6.35 14.54 -20.93
C GLU A 407 -6.52 15.89 -21.65
N LEU A 408 -7.75 16.25 -22.05
CA LEU A 408 -8.01 17.49 -22.78
C LEU A 408 -7.70 18.72 -21.93
N ASN A 409 -8.07 18.68 -20.65
CA ASN A 409 -7.73 19.71 -19.67
C ASN A 409 -7.83 19.11 -18.25
N PRO A 410 -6.71 18.61 -17.70
CA PRO A 410 -6.71 17.94 -16.40
C PRO A 410 -7.16 18.88 -15.26
N LYS A 411 -6.82 20.17 -15.36
CA LYS A 411 -7.16 21.20 -14.35
C LYS A 411 -8.67 21.37 -14.15
N TRP A 412 -9.45 21.33 -15.24
CA TRP A 412 -10.92 21.45 -15.18
C TRP A 412 -11.62 20.13 -14.91
N SER A 413 -10.92 19.01 -15.09
CA SER A 413 -11.48 17.68 -14.96
C SER A 413 -11.42 17.12 -13.53
N LYS A 414 -11.24 17.95 -12.50
CA LYS A 414 -11.13 17.50 -11.09
C LYS A 414 -12.35 16.70 -10.63
N LYS A 415 -13.57 17.14 -10.97
CA LYS A 415 -14.83 16.44 -10.66
C LYS A 415 -14.90 15.07 -11.34
N LEU A 416 -14.47 14.98 -12.61
CA LEU A 416 -14.45 13.74 -13.38
C LEU A 416 -13.37 12.77 -12.85
N LEU A 417 -12.18 13.27 -12.53
CA LEU A 417 -11.10 12.53 -11.86
C LEU A 417 -11.59 11.94 -10.53
N SER A 418 -12.20 12.76 -9.68
CA SER A 418 -12.77 12.35 -8.40
C SER A 418 -13.82 11.25 -8.57
N SER A 419 -14.75 11.43 -9.52
CA SER A 419 -15.80 10.44 -9.81
C SER A 419 -15.22 9.12 -10.32
N LEU A 420 -14.18 9.17 -11.18
CA LEU A 420 -13.49 7.98 -11.66
C LEU A 420 -12.79 7.24 -10.52
N ILE A 421 -12.04 7.95 -9.67
CA ILE A 421 -11.37 7.39 -8.49
C ILE A 421 -12.38 6.68 -7.58
N ILE A 422 -13.52 7.31 -7.31
CA ILE A 422 -14.58 6.75 -6.47
C ILE A 422 -15.13 5.46 -7.09
N HIS A 423 -15.53 5.48 -8.36
CA HIS A 423 -16.08 4.29 -9.01
C HIS A 423 -15.09 3.13 -9.03
N LEU A 424 -13.84 3.37 -9.43
CA LEU A 424 -12.81 2.33 -9.47
C LEU A 424 -12.47 1.79 -8.07
N SER A 425 -12.44 2.66 -7.05
CA SER A 425 -12.18 2.24 -5.67
C SER A 425 -13.32 1.40 -5.10
N LEU A 426 -14.58 1.72 -5.42
CA LEU A 426 -15.76 1.03 -4.90
C LEU A 426 -16.09 -0.25 -5.66
N SER A 427 -15.92 -0.29 -6.99
CA SER A 427 -16.28 -1.46 -7.83
C SER A 427 -15.11 -2.34 -8.24
N GLY A 428 -13.87 -1.91 -7.99
CA GLY A 428 -12.67 -2.55 -8.52
C GLY A 428 -12.44 -2.28 -10.01
N VAL A 429 -11.33 -2.81 -10.51
CA VAL A 429 -10.85 -2.66 -11.89
C VAL A 429 -10.48 -4.04 -12.45
N LEU A 430 -10.86 -4.31 -13.69
CA LEU A 430 -10.42 -5.49 -14.43
C LEU A 430 -9.73 -5.04 -15.72
N ILE A 431 -8.40 -5.20 -15.79
CA ILE A 431 -7.60 -4.91 -16.99
C ILE A 431 -6.88 -6.20 -17.41
N LYS A 432 -6.97 -6.55 -18.69
CA LYS A 432 -6.18 -7.64 -19.27
C LYS A 432 -4.84 -7.08 -19.75
N ASP A 433 -3.77 -7.86 -19.62
CA ASP A 433 -2.45 -7.46 -20.10
C ASP A 433 -2.48 -7.12 -21.61
N THR A 434 -3.32 -7.84 -22.36
CA THR A 434 -3.50 -7.65 -23.81
C THR A 434 -4.21 -6.36 -24.20
N ASP A 435 -4.81 -5.64 -23.25
CA ASP A 435 -5.46 -4.35 -23.50
C ASP A 435 -4.43 -3.23 -23.74
N LEU A 436 -3.16 -3.43 -23.36
CA LEU A 436 -2.06 -2.46 -23.48
C LEU A 436 -2.39 -1.10 -22.85
N PHE A 437 -3.03 -1.14 -21.68
CA PHE A 437 -3.52 0.04 -20.96
C PHE A 437 -2.40 0.97 -20.47
N SER A 438 -1.16 0.48 -20.45
CA SER A 438 0.03 1.33 -20.22
C SER A 438 0.12 2.48 -21.23
N ARG A 439 -0.32 2.29 -22.49
CA ARG A 439 -0.38 3.35 -23.51
C ARG A 439 -1.32 4.48 -23.12
N ASP A 440 -2.48 4.14 -22.56
CA ASP A 440 -3.49 5.11 -22.11
C ASP A 440 -2.91 5.96 -20.95
N ILE A 441 -2.17 5.34 -20.03
CA ILE A 441 -1.50 6.08 -18.95
C ILE A 441 -0.36 6.96 -19.46
N THR A 442 0.47 6.47 -20.38
CA THR A 442 1.50 7.29 -21.02
C THR A 442 0.90 8.54 -21.68
N GLN A 443 -0.25 8.39 -22.35
CA GLN A 443 -0.95 9.53 -22.95
C GLN A 443 -1.43 10.53 -21.90
N LEU A 444 -2.01 10.07 -20.79
CA LEU A 444 -2.35 10.90 -19.64
C LEU A 444 -1.14 11.65 -19.07
N LEU A 445 0.01 10.98 -18.91
CA LEU A 445 1.24 11.59 -18.39
C LEU A 445 1.90 12.61 -19.35
N ASN A 446 1.48 12.63 -20.61
CA ASN A 446 1.89 13.63 -21.60
C ASN A 446 0.95 14.85 -21.64
N SER A 447 -0.10 14.87 -20.82
CA SER A 447 -0.95 16.06 -20.60
C SER A 447 -0.44 16.91 -19.42
N ASP A 448 -0.95 18.14 -19.27
CA ASP A 448 -0.57 19.05 -18.17
C ASP A 448 -1.21 18.62 -16.84
N ILE A 449 -0.71 17.52 -16.28
CA ILE A 449 -1.21 16.93 -15.03
C ILE A 449 -0.72 17.67 -13.78
N GLY A 450 0.22 18.61 -13.89
CA GLY A 450 0.85 19.30 -12.76
C GLY A 450 -0.15 19.87 -11.74
N PRO A 451 -1.19 20.63 -12.15
CA PRO A 451 -2.20 21.20 -11.26
C PRO A 451 -3.09 20.18 -10.53
N VAL A 452 -3.13 18.93 -11.01
CA VAL A 452 -3.95 17.83 -10.46
C VAL A 452 -3.12 16.59 -10.16
N TYR A 453 -1.81 16.75 -9.98
CA TYR A 453 -0.86 15.64 -9.89
C TYR A 453 -1.20 14.67 -8.76
N ASN A 454 -1.65 15.19 -7.62
CA ASN A 454 -2.10 14.37 -6.49
C ASN A 454 -3.30 13.47 -6.87
N LEU A 455 -4.32 14.01 -7.55
CA LEU A 455 -5.47 13.23 -8.01
C LEU A 455 -5.09 12.22 -9.09
N VAL A 456 -4.21 12.60 -10.02
CA VAL A 456 -3.68 11.67 -11.03
C VAL A 456 -2.94 10.53 -10.36
N LYS A 457 -2.11 10.79 -9.33
CA LYS A 457 -1.49 9.72 -8.53
C LYS A 457 -2.53 8.84 -7.83
N GLN A 458 -3.55 9.42 -7.19
CA GLN A 458 -4.61 8.65 -6.54
C GLN A 458 -5.36 7.74 -7.53
N LEU A 459 -5.66 8.23 -8.72
CA LEU A 459 -6.28 7.46 -9.80
C LEU A 459 -5.36 6.35 -10.30
N THR A 460 -4.15 6.73 -10.66
CA THR A 460 -3.22 5.85 -11.36
C THR A 460 -2.72 4.71 -10.45
N ARG A 461 -2.62 4.93 -9.13
CA ARG A 461 -2.41 3.88 -8.12
C ARG A 461 -3.47 2.77 -8.13
N LEU A 462 -4.69 3.02 -8.63
CA LEU A 462 -5.75 2.01 -8.69
C LEU A 462 -5.57 1.03 -9.86
N PHE A 463 -4.69 1.33 -10.82
CA PHE A 463 -4.50 0.49 -11.99
C PHE A 463 -3.42 -0.58 -11.75
N PRO A 464 -3.76 -1.88 -11.85
CA PRO A 464 -2.80 -2.96 -11.71
C PRO A 464 -2.06 -3.19 -13.04
N ILE A 465 -1.27 -2.22 -13.49
CA ILE A 465 -0.66 -2.23 -14.83
C ILE A 465 0.85 -1.95 -14.82
N TYR A 466 1.45 -1.67 -13.66
CA TYR A 466 2.85 -1.20 -13.54
C TYR A 466 3.87 -2.34 -13.63
N PHE A 467 3.71 -3.15 -14.66
CA PHE A 467 4.59 -4.20 -15.10
C PHE A 467 4.94 -3.96 -16.56
N ASN A 468 6.16 -4.35 -16.94
CA ASN A 468 6.63 -4.12 -18.30
C ASN A 468 6.38 -5.32 -19.22
N ASP A 469 6.17 -6.52 -18.67
CA ASP A 469 5.99 -7.76 -19.42
C ASP A 469 4.50 -8.10 -19.64
N ILE A 470 4.10 -8.30 -20.89
CA ILE A 470 2.75 -8.70 -21.29
C ILE A 470 2.62 -10.22 -21.17
N GLY A 471 1.69 -10.68 -20.35
CA GLY A 471 1.54 -12.10 -20.02
C GLY A 471 2.57 -12.60 -19.02
N ALA A 472 2.65 -13.92 -18.81
CA ALA A 472 3.72 -14.50 -18.01
C ALA A 472 4.98 -14.70 -18.87
N GLU A 473 6.04 -13.97 -18.54
CA GLU A 473 7.38 -14.11 -19.13
C GLU A 473 8.45 -14.28 -18.04
N GLY A 474 9.65 -14.73 -18.45
CA GLY A 474 10.78 -14.97 -17.56
C GLY A 474 10.45 -15.91 -16.39
N ARG A 475 10.88 -15.53 -15.18
CA ARG A 475 10.75 -16.35 -13.95
C ARG A 475 9.29 -16.72 -13.63
N LEU A 476 8.33 -15.85 -13.95
CA LEU A 476 6.90 -16.10 -13.70
C LEU A 476 6.39 -17.25 -14.60
N ARG A 477 6.87 -17.31 -15.85
CA ARG A 477 6.55 -18.38 -16.80
C ARG A 477 7.22 -19.70 -16.44
N ASP A 478 8.46 -19.63 -15.98
CA ASP A 478 9.25 -20.79 -15.59
C ASP A 478 8.59 -21.48 -14.38
N ILE A 479 8.30 -20.73 -13.32
CA ILE A 479 7.68 -21.28 -12.09
C ILE A 479 6.28 -21.85 -12.37
N SER A 480 5.44 -21.13 -13.13
CA SER A 480 4.11 -21.63 -13.50
C SER A 480 4.15 -22.87 -14.40
N THR A 481 5.22 -23.05 -15.17
CA THR A 481 5.42 -24.27 -15.97
C THR A 481 5.95 -25.41 -15.11
N GLU A 482 6.92 -25.14 -14.24
CA GLU A 482 7.52 -26.11 -13.33
C GLU A 482 6.48 -26.71 -12.38
N ILE A 483 5.62 -25.88 -11.77
CA ILE A 483 4.59 -26.34 -10.82
C ILE A 483 3.55 -27.28 -11.48
N ASP A 484 3.21 -27.04 -12.74
CA ASP A 484 2.30 -27.88 -13.55
C ASP A 484 3.01 -29.18 -14.01
N GLU A 485 4.28 -29.09 -14.40
CA GLU A 485 5.07 -30.23 -14.88
C GLU A 485 5.47 -31.21 -13.78
N ILE A 486 5.71 -30.75 -12.55
CA ILE A 486 5.94 -31.61 -11.38
C ILE A 486 4.73 -32.54 -11.15
N CYS A 487 3.52 -32.06 -11.45
CA CYS A 487 2.29 -32.86 -11.35
C CYS A 487 2.00 -33.67 -12.62
N LEU A 488 2.94 -33.74 -13.57
CA LEU A 488 2.77 -34.32 -14.91
C LEU A 488 1.54 -33.76 -15.65
N ARG A 489 1.16 -32.51 -15.36
CA ARG A 489 -0.05 -31.84 -15.88
C ARG A 489 -1.35 -32.59 -15.59
N LYS A 490 -1.39 -33.34 -14.49
CA LYS A 490 -2.57 -34.10 -14.04
C LYS A 490 -3.44 -33.35 -13.04
N ASP A 491 -2.95 -32.26 -12.47
CA ASP A 491 -3.73 -31.38 -11.59
C ASP A 491 -4.52 -30.37 -12.45
N PRO A 492 -5.85 -30.52 -12.59
CA PRO A 492 -6.64 -29.66 -13.48
C PRO A 492 -6.63 -28.19 -13.05
N LEU A 493 -6.55 -27.92 -11.74
CA LEU A 493 -6.56 -26.57 -11.18
C LEU A 493 -5.25 -25.85 -11.48
N ILE A 494 -4.11 -26.50 -11.23
CA ILE A 494 -2.79 -25.93 -11.52
C ILE A 494 -2.56 -25.80 -13.03
N HIS A 495 -3.04 -26.75 -13.82
CA HIS A 495 -2.98 -26.65 -15.26
C HIS A 495 -3.78 -25.45 -15.79
N PHE A 496 -5.00 -25.25 -15.27
CA PHE A 496 -5.84 -24.10 -15.61
C PHE A 496 -5.18 -22.78 -15.17
N LEU A 497 -4.67 -22.70 -13.93
CA LEU A 497 -3.97 -21.54 -13.38
C LEU A 497 -2.80 -21.11 -14.29
N ARG A 498 -1.96 -22.06 -14.72
CA ARG A 498 -0.87 -21.80 -15.66
C ARG A 498 -1.38 -21.27 -17.00
N LYS A 499 -2.45 -21.85 -17.54
CA LYS A 499 -2.99 -21.41 -18.84
C LYS A 499 -3.60 -20.02 -18.76
N GLN A 500 -4.32 -19.72 -17.67
CA GLN A 500 -4.82 -18.38 -17.39
C GLN A 500 -3.69 -17.37 -17.29
N SER A 501 -2.62 -17.69 -16.55
CA SER A 501 -1.49 -16.79 -16.39
C SER A 501 -0.69 -16.55 -17.68
N HIS A 502 -0.80 -17.43 -18.69
CA HIS A 502 -0.09 -17.28 -19.97
C HIS A 502 -0.96 -16.63 -21.06
N VAL A 503 -2.25 -16.93 -21.11
CA VAL A 503 -3.11 -16.65 -22.29
C VAL A 503 -4.10 -15.51 -22.05
N GLU A 504 -4.64 -15.36 -20.84
CA GLU A 504 -5.61 -14.32 -20.48
C GLU A 504 -5.24 -13.62 -19.16
N SER A 505 -3.95 -13.32 -19.02
CA SER A 505 -3.39 -12.68 -17.84
C SER A 505 -4.11 -11.37 -17.52
N SER A 506 -4.57 -11.26 -16.28
CA SER A 506 -5.23 -10.09 -15.71
C SER A 506 -4.99 -10.07 -14.21
N ASN A 507 -5.32 -8.96 -13.56
CA ASN A 507 -5.16 -8.81 -12.11
C ASN A 507 -5.97 -9.82 -11.27
N GLN A 508 -7.01 -10.45 -11.83
CA GLN A 508 -7.77 -11.53 -11.17
C GLN A 508 -6.96 -12.81 -10.92
N ILE A 509 -5.81 -12.98 -11.60
CA ILE A 509 -4.95 -14.15 -11.40
C ILE A 509 -4.37 -14.21 -9.97
N VAL A 510 -4.20 -13.06 -9.32
CA VAL A 510 -3.70 -13.00 -7.94
C VAL A 510 -4.76 -13.57 -6.99
N ASP A 511 -6.01 -13.14 -7.14
CA ASP A 511 -7.14 -13.65 -6.36
C ASP A 511 -7.36 -15.15 -6.61
N LEU A 512 -7.21 -15.62 -7.85
CA LEU A 512 -7.24 -17.05 -8.17
C LEU A 512 -6.10 -17.81 -7.48
N MET A 513 -4.87 -17.29 -7.49
CA MET A 513 -3.73 -17.92 -6.82
C MET A 513 -3.94 -18.00 -5.30
N GLU A 514 -4.46 -16.94 -4.69
CA GLU A 514 -4.80 -16.93 -3.27
C GLU A 514 -5.93 -17.93 -2.94
N ALA A 515 -6.95 -18.03 -3.81
CA ALA A 515 -8.00 -19.04 -3.68
C ALA A 515 -7.44 -20.47 -3.79
N VAL A 516 -6.42 -20.69 -4.64
CA VAL A 516 -5.71 -22.00 -4.75
C VAL A 516 -4.96 -22.32 -3.46
N LEU A 517 -4.22 -21.37 -2.87
CA LEU A 517 -3.53 -21.58 -1.58
C LEU A 517 -4.52 -21.84 -0.43
N ASN A 518 -5.62 -21.08 -0.38
CA ASN A 518 -6.71 -21.29 0.56
C ASN A 518 -7.37 -22.65 0.39
N PHE A 519 -7.54 -23.12 -0.84
CA PHE A 519 -8.03 -24.45 -1.11
C PHE A 519 -7.05 -25.53 -0.64
N TRP A 520 -5.75 -25.38 -0.89
CA TRP A 520 -4.74 -26.31 -0.33
C TRP A 520 -4.82 -26.37 1.20
N LYS A 521 -5.03 -25.24 1.89
CA LYS A 521 -5.20 -25.22 3.36
C LYS A 521 -6.50 -25.82 3.84
N THR A 522 -7.62 -25.56 3.18
CA THR A 522 -8.96 -25.89 3.73
C THR A 522 -9.60 -27.14 3.13
N ARG A 523 -9.11 -27.61 1.98
CA ARG A 523 -9.78 -28.58 1.08
C ARG A 523 -11.16 -28.15 0.60
N ASN A 524 -11.59 -26.92 0.90
CA ASN A 524 -12.88 -26.40 0.48
C ASN A 524 -12.74 -25.70 -0.88
N LYS A 525 -13.31 -26.31 -1.93
CA LYS A 525 -13.24 -25.76 -3.29
C LYS A 525 -14.24 -24.65 -3.59
N GLU A 526 -15.22 -24.34 -2.73
CA GLU A 526 -16.22 -23.28 -2.98
C GLU A 526 -15.56 -21.91 -3.28
N GLY A 527 -14.45 -21.59 -2.62
CA GLY A 527 -13.70 -20.35 -2.86
C GLY A 527 -13.10 -20.23 -4.27
N ILE A 528 -12.87 -21.34 -4.96
CA ILE A 528 -12.31 -21.37 -6.33
C ILE A 528 -13.40 -21.16 -7.39
N ARG A 529 -14.66 -21.50 -7.07
CA ARG A 529 -15.79 -21.51 -8.00
C ARG A 529 -15.94 -20.23 -8.85
N PRO A 530 -15.72 -19.00 -8.33
CA PRO A 530 -15.82 -17.79 -9.14
C PRO A 530 -14.73 -17.65 -10.21
N PHE A 531 -13.62 -18.37 -10.10
CA PHE A 531 -12.41 -18.15 -10.89
C PHE A 531 -12.14 -19.22 -11.95
N VAL A 532 -12.93 -20.29 -11.99
CA VAL A 532 -12.72 -21.43 -12.91
C VAL A 532 -14.01 -21.75 -13.69
N PRO A 533 -13.92 -22.33 -14.90
CA PRO A 533 -15.07 -22.83 -15.63
C PRO A 533 -15.83 -23.92 -14.86
N PRO A 534 -17.15 -24.05 -15.02
CA PRO A 534 -17.96 -25.12 -14.42
C PRO A 534 -17.39 -26.53 -14.66
N ASP A 535 -16.92 -26.83 -15.86
CA ASP A 535 -16.34 -28.14 -16.19
C ASP A 535 -15.04 -28.42 -15.43
N ILE A 536 -14.18 -27.42 -15.27
CA ILE A 536 -12.94 -27.55 -14.48
C ILE A 536 -13.26 -27.68 -13.00
N TYR A 537 -14.21 -26.89 -12.48
CA TYR A 537 -14.64 -26.95 -11.08
C TYR A 537 -15.09 -28.35 -10.63
N GLN A 538 -15.79 -29.06 -11.52
CA GLN A 538 -16.23 -30.43 -11.26
C GLN A 538 -15.05 -31.42 -11.23
N GLN A 539 -14.02 -31.21 -12.04
CA GLN A 539 -12.80 -32.03 -12.10
C GLN A 539 -11.83 -31.80 -10.93
N ILE A 540 -12.01 -30.74 -10.12
CA ILE A 540 -11.17 -30.50 -8.95
C ILE A 540 -11.51 -31.51 -7.85
N GLU A 541 -10.55 -32.41 -7.59
CA GLU A 541 -10.55 -33.35 -6.47
C GLU A 541 -10.19 -32.64 -5.16
N THR A 542 -10.85 -32.98 -4.05
CA THR A 542 -10.59 -32.40 -2.71
C THR A 542 -9.65 -33.25 -1.85
N GLU A 543 -9.37 -34.48 -2.29
CA GLU A 543 -8.52 -35.48 -1.63
C GLU A 543 -7.75 -36.26 -2.70
N GLY A 544 -6.64 -36.89 -2.35
CA GLY A 544 -5.82 -37.67 -3.28
C GLY A 544 -4.37 -37.18 -3.37
N PRO A 545 -3.56 -37.83 -4.21
CA PRO A 545 -2.10 -37.67 -4.21
C PRO A 545 -1.63 -36.26 -4.54
N ASN A 546 -2.44 -35.47 -5.26
CA ASN A 546 -2.11 -34.08 -5.61
C ASN A 546 -2.60 -33.07 -4.55
N ILE A 547 -3.35 -33.47 -3.52
CA ILE A 547 -3.93 -32.56 -2.52
C ILE A 547 -3.47 -32.90 -1.10
N ASP A 548 -3.40 -34.17 -0.73
CA ASP A 548 -3.15 -34.59 0.65
C ASP A 548 -1.78 -34.14 1.19
N GLY A 549 -0.74 -34.20 0.36
CA GLY A 549 0.61 -33.77 0.73
C GLY A 549 0.74 -32.26 0.90
N VAL A 550 0.24 -31.48 -0.07
CA VAL A 550 0.26 -30.00 -0.01
C VAL A 550 -0.62 -29.46 1.10
N HIS A 551 -1.75 -30.11 1.39
CA HIS A 551 -2.63 -29.76 2.51
C HIS A 551 -1.94 -29.91 3.86
N ARG A 552 -1.27 -31.05 4.10
CA ARG A 552 -0.51 -31.25 5.34
C ARG A 552 0.62 -30.23 5.48
N ALA A 553 1.32 -29.94 4.38
CA ALA A 553 2.43 -28.98 4.39
C ALA A 553 1.97 -27.57 4.76
N ILE A 554 0.95 -27.06 4.05
CA ILE A 554 0.48 -25.69 4.29
C ILE A 554 -0.24 -25.56 5.63
N THR A 555 -0.96 -26.59 6.10
CA THR A 555 -1.62 -26.58 7.41
C THR A 555 -0.57 -26.49 8.52
N HIS A 556 0.51 -27.28 8.42
CA HIS A 556 1.61 -27.22 9.38
C HIS A 556 2.28 -25.84 9.43
N LEU A 557 2.45 -25.17 8.27
CA LEU A 557 2.99 -23.80 8.23
C LEU A 557 2.14 -22.82 9.05
N PHE A 558 0.80 -22.90 8.94
CA PHE A 558 -0.10 -22.02 9.69
C PHE A 558 -0.26 -22.44 11.17
N ASP A 559 -0.22 -23.75 11.48
CA ASP A 559 -0.29 -24.27 12.85
C ASP A 559 0.96 -23.92 13.69
N ALA A 560 2.10 -23.70 13.03
CA ALA A 560 3.32 -23.18 13.67
C ALA A 560 3.15 -21.76 14.26
N GLY A 561 2.03 -21.08 13.99
CA GLY A 561 1.67 -19.79 14.58
C GLY A 561 2.36 -18.57 13.95
N GLU A 562 3.16 -18.76 12.90
CA GLU A 562 3.86 -17.68 12.19
C GLU A 562 2.96 -16.93 11.18
N PHE A 563 1.85 -17.51 10.73
CA PHE A 563 0.95 -16.92 9.72
C PHE A 563 -0.50 -16.91 10.21
N LYS A 564 -1.19 -15.77 10.07
CA LYS A 564 -2.62 -15.61 10.34
C LYS A 564 -3.44 -15.81 9.07
N ASP A 565 -3.05 -15.13 8.00
CA ASP A 565 -3.75 -15.11 6.71
C ASP A 565 -2.82 -15.44 5.54
N MET A 566 -3.38 -15.72 4.35
CA MET A 566 -2.58 -16.05 3.16
C MET A 566 -1.64 -14.93 2.71
N ALA A 567 -2.02 -13.68 2.96
CA ALA A 567 -1.19 -12.52 2.65
C ALA A 567 0.15 -12.53 3.42
N ASP A 568 0.23 -13.17 4.59
CA ASP A 568 1.47 -13.25 5.38
C ASP A 568 2.57 -14.05 4.64
N LEU A 569 2.18 -14.97 3.74
CA LEU A 569 3.11 -15.72 2.89
C LEU A 569 3.86 -14.83 1.89
N LEU A 570 3.40 -13.60 1.62
CA LEU A 570 4.13 -12.65 0.79
C LEU A 570 5.42 -12.21 1.51
N ASN A 571 5.42 -12.11 2.83
CA ASN A 571 6.52 -11.51 3.60
C ASN A 571 7.58 -12.52 4.06
N ILE A 572 7.34 -13.83 3.95
CA ILE A 572 8.29 -14.86 4.40
C ILE A 572 9.55 -14.90 3.51
N GLU A 573 10.75 -15.01 4.08
CA GLU A 573 11.95 -15.27 3.26
C GLU A 573 11.97 -16.70 2.71
N ASN A 574 12.49 -16.89 1.49
CA ASN A 574 12.50 -18.19 0.83
C ASN A 574 13.32 -19.25 1.59
N ASP A 575 14.39 -18.85 2.28
CA ASP A 575 15.21 -19.76 3.08
C ASP A 575 14.49 -20.16 4.38
N ARG A 576 13.74 -19.23 4.99
CA ARG A 576 12.87 -19.52 6.14
C ARG A 576 11.74 -20.47 5.76
N LEU A 577 11.09 -20.26 4.62
CA LEU A 577 10.06 -21.15 4.10
C LEU A 577 10.58 -22.59 3.93
N LYS A 578 11.78 -22.75 3.35
CA LYS A 578 12.43 -24.05 3.18
C LYS A 578 12.77 -24.72 4.51
N ALA A 579 13.23 -23.95 5.49
CA ALA A 579 13.52 -24.48 6.82
C ALA A 579 12.24 -25.05 7.48
N LEU A 580 11.14 -24.27 7.49
CA LEU A 580 9.86 -24.72 8.06
C LEU A 580 9.30 -25.95 7.34
N LEU A 581 9.39 -26.00 6.00
CA LEU A 581 8.97 -27.18 5.24
C LEU A 581 9.88 -28.39 5.47
N GLY A 582 11.14 -28.18 5.83
CA GLY A 582 12.12 -29.23 6.12
C GLY A 582 11.96 -29.89 7.49
N GLU A 583 11.22 -29.25 8.41
CA GLU A 583 10.92 -29.79 9.74
C GLU A 583 9.83 -30.88 9.71
N ILE A 584 9.12 -31.02 8.58
CA ILE A 584 7.99 -31.94 8.43
C ILE A 584 8.46 -33.30 7.91
N SER A 585 8.46 -34.32 8.79
CA SER A 585 9.01 -35.66 8.50
C SER A 585 8.11 -36.55 7.63
N GLU A 586 6.81 -36.25 7.50
CA GLU A 586 5.80 -37.11 6.83
C GLU A 586 5.36 -36.64 5.43
N ILE A 587 6.08 -35.70 4.80
CA ILE A 587 5.68 -35.09 3.52
C ILE A 587 6.68 -35.39 2.41
N SER A 588 6.18 -35.63 1.20
CA SER A 588 7.04 -35.90 0.06
C SER A 588 7.84 -34.65 -0.35
N ARG A 589 9.08 -34.85 -0.82
CA ARG A 589 9.90 -33.75 -1.35
C ARG A 589 9.21 -33.00 -2.51
N LEU A 590 8.32 -33.67 -3.25
CA LEU A 590 7.55 -33.09 -4.34
C LEU A 590 6.49 -32.12 -3.81
N ASP A 591 5.79 -32.45 -2.73
CA ASP A 591 4.77 -31.58 -2.13
C ASP A 591 5.37 -30.34 -1.50
N CYS A 592 6.50 -30.46 -0.78
CA CYS A 592 7.24 -29.29 -0.28
C CYS A 592 7.65 -28.37 -1.43
N LYS A 593 8.16 -28.95 -2.53
CA LYS A 593 8.53 -28.17 -3.72
C LYS A 593 7.33 -27.46 -4.37
N ARG A 594 6.14 -28.06 -4.35
CA ARG A 594 4.91 -27.43 -4.86
C ARG A 594 4.48 -26.23 -4.01
N ILE A 595 4.59 -26.32 -2.69
CA ILE A 595 4.34 -25.17 -1.80
C ILE A 595 5.36 -24.06 -2.06
N GLU A 596 6.66 -24.39 -2.15
CA GLU A 596 7.71 -23.41 -2.47
C GLU A 596 7.42 -22.68 -3.78
N LEU A 597 7.09 -23.42 -4.85
CA LEU A 597 6.77 -22.85 -6.16
C LEU A 597 5.46 -22.07 -6.13
N GLY A 598 4.44 -22.53 -5.39
CA GLY A 598 3.16 -21.84 -5.24
C GLY A 598 3.30 -20.49 -4.53
N VAL A 599 4.06 -20.45 -3.42
CA VAL A 599 4.35 -19.20 -2.70
C VAL A 599 5.21 -18.27 -3.57
N ALA A 600 6.23 -18.79 -4.25
CA ALA A 600 7.04 -17.98 -5.17
C ALA A 600 6.21 -17.44 -6.35
N PHE A 601 5.28 -18.23 -6.88
CA PHE A 601 4.36 -17.79 -7.93
C PHE A 601 3.42 -16.70 -7.44
N TYR A 602 2.84 -16.86 -6.23
CA TYR A 602 2.00 -15.86 -5.59
C TYR A 602 2.74 -14.53 -5.40
N LYS A 603 3.98 -14.55 -4.89
CA LYS A 603 4.82 -13.34 -4.75
C LYS A 603 5.07 -12.63 -6.07
N LEU A 604 5.42 -13.35 -7.13
CA LEU A 604 5.68 -12.74 -8.44
C LEU A 604 4.41 -12.20 -9.11
N LEU A 605 3.28 -12.91 -8.98
CA LEU A 605 1.98 -12.40 -9.45
C LEU A 605 1.58 -11.14 -8.67
N TYR A 606 1.76 -11.15 -7.35
CA TYR A 606 1.48 -9.99 -6.50
C TYR A 606 2.38 -8.81 -6.90
N GLN A 607 3.69 -9.01 -7.05
CA GLN A 607 4.63 -7.97 -7.49
C GLN A 607 4.31 -7.39 -8.88
N LYS A 608 3.75 -8.24 -9.77
CA LYS A 608 3.34 -7.82 -11.11
C LYS A 608 2.18 -6.82 -11.05
N TYR A 609 1.12 -7.13 -10.29
CA TYR A 609 -0.13 -6.36 -10.30
C TYR A 609 -0.28 -5.36 -9.14
N TYR A 610 0.49 -5.50 -8.06
CA TYR A 610 0.47 -4.64 -6.87
C TYR A 610 1.80 -3.93 -6.66
N LEU A 611 1.77 -2.84 -5.88
CA LEU A 611 2.86 -1.86 -5.78
C LEU A 611 3.72 -2.02 -4.50
N ASP A 612 3.48 -3.07 -3.70
CA ASP A 612 4.21 -3.32 -2.46
C ASP A 612 5.60 -3.94 -2.69
N LEU A 613 6.45 -3.80 -1.68
CA LEU A 613 7.89 -4.02 -1.75
C LEU A 613 8.33 -5.34 -1.15
N THR A 614 8.18 -6.42 -1.90
CA THR A 614 8.74 -7.72 -1.50
C THR A 614 10.15 -7.95 -2.08
N GLU A 615 10.43 -7.55 -3.34
CA GLU A 615 11.73 -7.80 -4.00
C GLU A 615 12.15 -6.67 -4.99
N ILE A 616 12.47 -5.45 -4.51
CA ILE A 616 12.80 -4.29 -5.38
C ILE A 616 14.04 -4.48 -6.27
N LYS A 617 14.98 -5.33 -5.85
CA LYS A 617 16.26 -5.52 -6.55
C LYS A 617 16.06 -6.11 -7.95
N ASP A 618 15.15 -7.07 -8.07
CA ASP A 618 14.85 -7.76 -9.33
C ASP A 618 14.11 -6.82 -10.29
N TYR A 619 13.15 -6.03 -9.78
CA TYR A 619 12.47 -5.00 -10.54
C TYR A 619 13.44 -3.92 -11.07
N LEU A 620 14.38 -3.46 -10.25
CA LEU A 620 15.41 -2.50 -10.67
C LEU A 620 16.39 -3.08 -11.69
N ALA A 621 16.60 -4.40 -11.71
CA ALA A 621 17.40 -5.05 -12.73
C ALA A 621 16.71 -4.99 -14.10
N GLN A 622 15.39 -5.20 -14.14
CA GLN A 622 14.57 -5.07 -15.36
C GLN A 622 14.55 -3.63 -15.90
N LEU A 623 14.59 -2.63 -15.01
CA LEU A 623 14.58 -1.22 -15.39
C LEU A 623 15.93 -0.66 -15.87
N ARG A 624 17.04 -1.42 -15.87
CA ARG A 624 18.36 -0.88 -16.28
C ARG A 624 18.41 -0.36 -17.71
N SER A 625 17.56 -0.87 -18.60
CA SER A 625 17.46 -0.46 -20.01
C SER A 625 16.45 0.67 -20.27
N SER A 626 15.68 1.09 -19.27
CA SER A 626 14.58 2.07 -19.39
C SER A 626 15.03 3.53 -19.60
N GLY A 627 16.29 3.85 -19.30
CA GLY A 627 16.81 5.23 -19.37
C GLY A 627 16.51 6.09 -18.14
N LEU A 628 16.01 5.51 -17.04
CA LEU A 628 15.78 6.21 -15.78
C LEU A 628 17.05 6.86 -15.21
N PRO A 629 16.95 8.09 -14.64
CA PRO A 629 18.11 8.82 -14.17
C PRO A 629 18.74 8.17 -12.93
N ASP A 630 20.08 8.19 -12.83
CA ASP A 630 20.85 7.97 -11.60
C ASP A 630 20.51 6.68 -10.78
N LEU A 631 20.15 5.56 -11.41
CA LEU A 631 19.79 4.30 -10.73
C LEU A 631 20.86 3.81 -9.72
N GLU A 632 22.13 4.12 -9.95
CA GLU A 632 23.23 3.78 -9.03
C GLU A 632 23.14 4.53 -7.69
N LYS A 633 22.61 5.77 -7.67
CA LYS A 633 22.38 6.49 -6.41
C LYS A 633 21.25 5.84 -5.61
N LEU A 634 20.21 5.36 -6.29
CA LEU A 634 19.13 4.62 -5.65
C LEU A 634 19.64 3.31 -5.04
N LYS A 635 20.49 2.55 -5.74
CA LYS A 635 21.17 1.36 -5.18
C LYS A 635 21.99 1.69 -3.94
N LYS A 636 22.74 2.80 -3.96
CA LYS A 636 23.50 3.27 -2.79
C LYS A 636 22.60 3.59 -1.60
N ALA A 637 21.40 4.14 -1.83
CA ALA A 637 20.43 4.43 -0.77
C ALA A 637 19.99 3.15 -0.03
N PHE A 638 19.70 2.06 -0.75
CA PHE A 638 19.31 0.79 -0.13
C PHE A 638 20.41 0.17 0.75
N GLY A 639 21.68 0.49 0.52
CA GLY A 639 22.81 0.02 1.34
C GLY A 639 23.06 0.83 2.61
N LYS A 640 22.31 1.90 2.88
CA LYS A 640 22.47 2.73 4.08
C LYS A 640 21.72 2.14 5.26
N LYS A 641 22.43 2.04 6.40
CA LYS A 641 21.85 1.62 7.69
C LYS A 641 21.14 2.77 8.43
N ASP A 642 21.58 4.01 8.22
CA ASP A 642 20.95 5.20 8.81
C ASP A 642 19.63 5.49 8.08
N VAL A 643 18.52 5.38 8.80
CA VAL A 643 17.15 5.55 8.29
C VAL A 643 16.91 6.96 7.76
N ARG A 644 17.40 7.98 8.48
CA ARG A 644 17.25 9.39 8.07
C ARG A 644 17.98 9.66 6.77
N LEU A 645 19.24 9.25 6.67
CA LEU A 645 20.04 9.47 5.46
C LEU A 645 19.48 8.65 4.29
N LYS A 646 18.94 7.46 4.55
CA LYS A 646 18.24 6.64 3.56
C LYS A 646 16.99 7.37 3.05
N LEU A 647 16.15 7.92 3.92
CA LEU A 647 14.99 8.73 3.53
C LEU A 647 15.37 9.95 2.72
N GLU A 648 16.37 10.73 3.15
CA GLU A 648 16.86 11.90 2.41
C GLU A 648 17.26 11.53 0.97
N MET A 649 17.99 10.42 0.80
CA MET A 649 18.38 9.92 -0.52
C MET A 649 17.19 9.44 -1.36
N LEU A 650 16.22 8.75 -0.75
CA LEU A 650 15.02 8.24 -1.45
C LEU A 650 14.09 9.39 -1.88
N LEU A 651 13.82 10.35 -0.99
CA LEU A 651 13.04 11.55 -1.30
C LEU A 651 13.71 12.38 -2.41
N GLY A 652 15.04 12.55 -2.34
CA GLY A 652 15.78 13.22 -3.41
C GLY A 652 15.75 12.47 -4.75
N TYR A 653 15.59 11.15 -4.75
CA TYR A 653 15.40 10.36 -5.97
C TYR A 653 13.97 10.49 -6.51
N LEU A 654 12.96 10.42 -5.63
CA LEU A 654 11.56 10.66 -5.96
C LEU A 654 11.35 12.05 -6.59
N GLU A 655 12.09 13.06 -6.15
CA GLU A 655 12.05 14.39 -6.76
C GLU A 655 12.49 14.38 -8.24
N LYS A 656 13.49 13.57 -8.58
CA LYS A 656 13.93 13.40 -9.97
C LYS A 656 12.89 12.67 -10.80
N LEU A 657 12.29 11.61 -10.25
CA LEU A 657 11.21 10.89 -10.93
C LEU A 657 10.02 11.82 -11.18
N LYS A 658 9.62 12.62 -10.18
CA LYS A 658 8.56 13.62 -10.33
C LYS A 658 8.86 14.63 -11.45
N LYS A 659 10.11 15.10 -11.56
CA LYS A 659 10.54 16.00 -12.65
C LYS A 659 10.41 15.35 -14.03
N VAL A 660 10.74 14.05 -14.15
CA VAL A 660 10.53 13.28 -15.40
C VAL A 660 9.04 13.15 -15.71
N ILE A 661 8.22 12.76 -14.72
CA ILE A 661 6.78 12.57 -14.90
C ILE A 661 6.08 13.87 -15.32
N LEU A 662 6.45 15.01 -14.72
CA LEU A 662 5.87 16.32 -15.02
C LEU A 662 6.59 17.07 -16.17
N SER A 663 7.52 16.42 -16.85
CA SER A 663 8.23 17.01 -17.99
C SER A 663 7.26 17.29 -19.14
N GLN A 664 7.46 18.42 -19.83
CA GLN A 664 6.74 18.74 -21.07
C GLN A 664 7.26 17.92 -22.26
N GLU A 665 8.37 17.19 -22.09
CA GLU A 665 8.91 16.30 -23.12
C GLU A 665 8.08 15.01 -23.24
N ASN A 666 7.89 14.55 -24.48
CA ASN A 666 7.36 13.23 -24.78
C ASN A 666 8.53 12.29 -25.07
N TYR A 667 8.62 11.17 -24.35
CA TYR A 667 9.69 10.19 -24.55
C TYR A 667 9.26 9.09 -25.52
N GLU A 668 10.26 8.46 -26.16
CA GLU A 668 10.04 7.37 -27.11
C GLU A 668 9.49 6.11 -26.41
N VAL A 669 8.42 5.55 -26.97
CA VAL A 669 7.83 4.28 -26.52
C VAL A 669 8.62 3.12 -27.14
N ARG A 670 9.16 2.23 -26.31
CA ARG A 670 9.82 0.99 -26.73
C ARG A 670 8.90 -0.19 -26.48
N GLU A 671 8.43 -0.80 -27.56
CA GLU A 671 7.41 -1.85 -27.51
C GLU A 671 7.81 -3.05 -28.37
N ASN A 672 7.87 -4.24 -27.76
CA ASN A 672 8.22 -5.48 -28.43
C ASN A 672 7.10 -6.51 -28.25
N ILE A 673 6.05 -6.44 -29.08
CA ILE A 673 4.87 -7.32 -28.97
C ILE A 673 4.84 -8.40 -30.05
N TYR A 674 4.68 -9.65 -29.62
CA TYR A 674 4.52 -10.82 -30.46
C TYR A 674 3.12 -11.43 -30.30
N ARG A 675 2.50 -11.82 -31.42
CA ARG A 675 1.19 -12.50 -31.43
C ARG A 675 1.37 -13.94 -31.89
N LYS A 676 1.10 -14.92 -31.02
CA LYS A 676 1.15 -16.35 -31.36
C LYS A 676 -0.27 -16.89 -31.53
N ARG A 677 -0.57 -17.49 -32.69
CA ARG A 677 -1.84 -18.22 -32.92
C ARG A 677 -1.73 -19.62 -32.32
N HIS A 678 -2.40 -19.89 -31.20
CA HIS A 678 -2.58 -21.25 -30.70
C HIS A 678 -3.81 -21.88 -31.37
N PHE A 679 -3.58 -22.92 -32.18
CA PHE A 679 -4.63 -23.62 -32.94
C PHE A 679 -5.54 -24.51 -32.07
N ALA A 680 -5.20 -24.77 -30.81
CA ALA A 680 -5.90 -25.76 -29.98
C ALA A 680 -6.99 -25.19 -29.04
N ALA A 681 -7.23 -23.87 -29.01
CA ALA A 681 -8.29 -23.29 -28.17
C ALA A 681 -8.89 -21.97 -28.72
N GLY A 682 -8.45 -21.48 -29.88
CA GLY A 682 -9.01 -20.25 -30.49
C GLY A 682 -8.73 -18.94 -29.72
N ILE A 683 -7.91 -18.95 -28.67
CA ILE A 683 -7.51 -17.75 -27.93
C ILE A 683 -6.17 -17.22 -28.48
N PRO A 684 -6.13 -15.99 -29.05
CA PRO A 684 -4.89 -15.37 -29.50
C PRO A 684 -4.06 -14.97 -28.28
N SER A 685 -2.87 -15.56 -28.11
CA SER A 685 -1.95 -15.18 -27.03
C SER A 685 -1.00 -14.08 -27.51
N MET A 686 -0.86 -13.03 -26.70
CA MET A 686 0.05 -11.91 -26.92
C MET A 686 1.11 -11.91 -25.83
N TYR A 687 2.37 -11.77 -26.22
CA TYR A 687 3.50 -11.67 -25.28
C TYR A 687 4.44 -10.57 -25.74
N GLY A 688 5.16 -9.96 -24.81
CA GLY A 688 6.06 -8.86 -25.16
C GLY A 688 6.42 -7.98 -23.99
N SER A 689 7.02 -6.84 -24.28
CA SER A 689 7.24 -5.81 -23.27
C SER A 689 6.89 -4.40 -23.75
N TYR A 690 6.53 -3.55 -22.80
CA TYR A 690 6.24 -2.13 -22.99
C TYR A 690 7.10 -1.29 -22.04
N HIS A 691 7.80 -0.31 -22.58
CA HIS A 691 8.60 0.65 -21.80
C HIS A 691 8.41 2.07 -22.32
N GLU A 692 8.14 2.99 -21.40
CA GLU A 692 8.17 4.44 -21.64
C GLU A 692 8.65 5.12 -20.35
N LEU A 693 9.41 6.21 -20.47
CA LEU A 693 10.17 6.78 -19.36
C LEU A 693 9.26 7.35 -18.24
N LYS A 694 8.19 8.07 -18.57
CA LYS A 694 7.25 8.61 -17.56
C LYS A 694 6.45 7.49 -16.89
N PHE A 695 6.01 6.50 -17.66
CA PHE A 695 5.32 5.33 -17.16
C PHE A 695 6.18 4.51 -16.20
N ASP A 696 7.41 4.19 -16.59
CA ASP A 696 8.39 3.48 -15.76
C ASP A 696 8.74 4.29 -14.49
N ALA A 697 8.89 5.62 -14.63
CA ALA A 697 9.14 6.52 -13.51
C ALA A 697 7.97 6.54 -12.52
N LEU A 698 6.71 6.52 -13.00
CA LEU A 698 5.52 6.47 -12.14
C LEU A 698 5.41 5.13 -11.40
N GLY A 699 5.62 4.01 -12.10
CA GLY A 699 5.61 2.67 -11.50
C GLY A 699 6.71 2.50 -10.43
N LEU A 700 7.89 3.07 -10.64
CA LEU A 700 8.96 3.11 -9.64
C LEU A 700 8.64 4.06 -8.49
N THR A 701 8.02 5.21 -8.77
CA THR A 701 7.59 6.19 -7.76
C THR A 701 6.70 5.52 -6.71
N PHE A 702 5.65 4.80 -7.10
CA PHE A 702 4.74 4.18 -6.13
C PHE A 702 5.41 3.13 -5.24
N ARG A 703 6.31 2.32 -5.82
CA ARG A 703 7.07 1.33 -5.05
C ARG A 703 7.97 2.03 -4.03
N LEU A 704 8.73 3.05 -4.45
CA LEU A 704 9.59 3.81 -3.53
C LEU A 704 8.80 4.56 -2.46
N GLU A 705 7.60 5.06 -2.79
CA GLU A 705 6.71 5.70 -1.81
C GLU A 705 6.22 4.74 -0.74
N SER A 706 5.90 3.49 -1.11
CA SER A 706 5.59 2.44 -0.13
C SER A 706 6.77 2.23 0.85
N LEU A 707 8.01 2.19 0.35
CA LEU A 707 9.20 2.10 1.22
C LEU A 707 9.33 3.29 2.15
N VAL A 708 9.16 4.49 1.59
CA VAL A 708 9.33 5.74 2.33
C VAL A 708 8.29 5.83 3.46
N ASN A 709 7.06 5.39 3.24
CA ASN A 709 6.05 5.31 4.29
C ASN A 709 6.46 4.36 5.43
N VAL A 710 6.99 3.18 5.11
CA VAL A 710 7.53 2.25 6.12
C VAL A 710 8.69 2.86 6.90
N LEU A 711 9.61 3.56 6.22
CA LEU A 711 10.73 4.22 6.89
C LEU A 711 10.29 5.42 7.75
N PHE A 712 9.23 6.14 7.35
CA PHE A 712 8.64 7.18 8.20
C PHE A 712 7.97 6.58 9.44
N GLU A 713 7.30 5.45 9.31
CA GLU A 713 6.73 4.71 10.44
C GLU A 713 7.82 4.28 11.42
N GLU A 714 8.92 3.70 10.93
CA GLU A 714 10.11 3.35 11.73
C GLU A 714 10.68 4.58 12.47
N ILE A 715 10.76 5.74 11.83
CA ILE A 715 11.20 6.99 12.49
C ILE A 715 10.25 7.41 13.60
N VAL A 716 8.94 7.39 13.34
CA VAL A 716 7.94 7.79 14.33
C VAL A 716 7.98 6.84 15.52
N GLU A 717 8.18 5.55 15.32
CA GLU A 717 8.30 4.57 16.41
C GLU A 717 9.61 4.72 17.22
N THR A 718 10.73 4.93 16.54
CA THR A 718 12.07 4.92 17.17
C THR A 718 12.45 6.23 17.86
N ILE A 719 11.87 7.38 17.47
CA ILE A 719 12.16 8.66 18.10
C ILE A 719 11.66 8.72 19.56
N ASP A 720 12.57 9.05 20.48
CA ASP A 720 12.22 9.23 21.89
C ASP A 720 11.48 10.55 22.11
N LEU A 721 10.16 10.46 22.20
CA LEU A 721 9.24 11.55 22.53
C LEU A 721 8.71 11.45 23.96
N LYS A 722 9.32 10.64 24.85
CA LYS A 722 8.91 10.57 26.26
C LYS A 722 9.18 11.90 26.98
N LEU A 723 10.25 12.57 26.56
CA LEU A 723 10.71 13.86 27.08
C LEU A 723 11.13 14.79 25.93
N ILE A 724 10.39 15.87 25.70
CA ILE A 724 10.75 16.86 24.67
C ILE A 724 11.58 17.97 25.30
N THR A 725 12.84 18.04 24.86
CA THR A 725 13.80 19.09 25.20
C THR A 725 14.18 19.88 23.95
N ARG A 726 15.06 20.88 24.08
CA ARG A 726 15.55 21.65 22.92
C ARG A 726 16.31 20.79 21.90
N ALA A 727 17.05 19.78 22.35
CA ALA A 727 17.71 18.83 21.45
C ALA A 727 16.68 18.02 20.65
N ALA A 728 15.60 17.56 21.31
CA ALA A 728 14.49 16.87 20.66
C ALA A 728 13.81 17.76 19.60
N PHE A 729 13.58 19.05 19.88
CA PHE A 729 13.01 19.97 18.88
C PHE A 729 13.86 20.12 17.62
N SER A 730 15.19 20.08 17.74
CA SER A 730 16.07 20.10 16.56
C SER A 730 15.90 18.85 15.69
N GLN A 731 15.76 17.67 16.31
CA GLN A 731 15.52 16.42 15.59
C GLN A 731 14.11 16.40 14.97
N ILE A 732 13.10 16.84 15.73
CA ILE A 732 11.73 17.00 15.25
C ILE A 732 11.69 17.92 14.03
N PHE A 733 12.38 19.06 14.08
CA PHE A 733 12.47 19.99 12.95
C PHE A 733 13.04 19.32 11.69
N ASP A 734 14.12 18.56 11.83
CA ASP A 734 14.73 17.84 10.72
C ASP A 734 13.75 16.82 10.10
N TYR A 735 13.02 16.06 10.92
CA TYR A 735 12.01 15.11 10.42
C TYR A 735 10.80 15.80 9.79
N LEU A 736 10.31 16.91 10.37
CA LEU A 736 9.23 17.69 9.77
C LEU A 736 9.61 18.25 8.39
N ARG A 737 10.89 18.57 8.14
CA ARG A 737 11.37 18.94 6.80
C ARG A 737 11.32 17.78 5.80
N LEU A 738 11.57 16.55 6.25
CA LEU A 738 11.43 15.36 5.42
C LEU A 738 9.96 15.09 5.11
N PHE A 739 9.07 15.20 6.09
CA PHE A 739 7.62 15.10 5.88
C PHE A 739 7.11 16.17 4.90
N ASN A 740 7.53 17.43 5.04
CA ASN A 740 7.14 18.48 4.09
C ASN A 740 7.65 18.19 2.66
N SER A 741 8.89 17.67 2.53
CA SER A 741 9.41 17.23 1.24
C SER A 741 8.56 16.10 0.65
N ALA A 742 8.14 15.13 1.46
CA ALA A 742 7.25 14.05 1.08
C ALA A 742 5.88 14.55 0.58
N LEU A 743 5.23 15.46 1.33
CA LEU A 743 3.95 16.05 0.91
C LEU A 743 4.08 16.77 -0.44
N LYS A 744 5.14 17.57 -0.62
CA LYS A 744 5.43 18.24 -1.90
C LYS A 744 5.61 17.25 -3.03
N LEU A 745 6.30 16.13 -2.81
CA LEU A 745 6.46 15.07 -3.80
C LEU A 745 5.10 14.45 -4.17
N ASP A 746 4.19 14.30 -3.21
CA ASP A 746 2.83 13.81 -3.42
C ASP A 746 1.91 14.79 -4.18
N GLY A 747 2.40 16.00 -4.48
CA GLY A 747 1.63 17.06 -5.12
C GLY A 747 0.79 17.89 -4.14
N ILE A 748 1.07 17.77 -2.85
CA ILE A 748 0.42 18.52 -1.78
C ILE A 748 1.30 19.70 -1.41
N SER A 749 0.78 20.91 -1.56
CA SER A 749 1.48 22.16 -1.23
C SER A 749 0.70 22.91 -0.15
N SER A 750 1.34 23.18 1.00
CA SER A 750 0.73 23.94 2.08
C SER A 750 1.67 25.04 2.57
N LEU A 751 1.28 26.29 2.32
CA LEU A 751 1.97 27.47 2.85
C LEU A 751 1.91 27.52 4.38
N GLU A 752 0.89 26.91 4.98
CA GLU A 752 0.75 26.85 6.43
C GLU A 752 1.84 25.98 7.06
N ILE A 753 2.12 24.80 6.50
CA ILE A 753 3.23 23.93 6.95
C ILE A 753 4.57 24.64 6.82
N GLU A 754 4.82 25.32 5.69
CA GLU A 754 6.05 26.08 5.48
C GLU A 754 6.22 27.18 6.52
N ARG A 755 5.17 27.96 6.78
CA ARG A 755 5.19 29.00 7.82
C ARG A 755 5.48 28.41 9.21
N GLN A 756 4.90 27.27 9.55
CA GLN A 756 5.16 26.64 10.85
C GLN A 756 6.59 26.07 10.94
N LEU A 757 7.14 25.54 9.84
CA LEU A 757 8.55 25.14 9.76
C LEU A 757 9.48 26.34 9.97
N ASP A 758 9.19 27.47 9.35
CA ASP A 758 9.98 28.69 9.52
C ASP A 758 9.89 29.21 10.97
N LEU A 759 8.69 29.24 11.56
CA LEU A 759 8.50 29.60 12.97
C LEU A 759 9.30 28.68 13.89
N LEU A 760 9.27 27.36 13.66
CA LEU A 760 10.06 26.39 14.43
C LEU A 760 11.56 26.63 14.25
N ALA A 761 12.03 26.81 13.01
CA ALA A 761 13.44 27.05 12.70
C ALA A 761 13.99 28.30 13.39
N HIS A 762 13.21 29.38 13.43
CA HIS A 762 13.57 30.61 14.12
C HIS A 762 13.49 30.49 15.64
N SER A 763 12.45 29.81 16.16
CA SER A 763 12.29 29.59 17.61
C SER A 763 13.48 28.86 18.22
N LEU A 764 14.05 27.88 17.51
CA LEU A 764 15.24 27.14 17.92
C LEU A 764 16.48 28.01 18.12
N LYS A 765 16.54 29.20 17.49
CA LYS A 765 17.67 30.15 17.59
C LYS A 765 17.45 31.20 18.68
N ILE A 766 16.21 31.42 19.13
CA ILE A 766 15.86 32.44 20.11
C ILE A 766 16.11 31.92 21.53
N ARG A 767 16.72 32.74 22.38
CA ARG A 767 16.87 32.44 23.82
C ARG A 767 15.58 32.79 24.56
N GLY A 768 15.16 31.95 25.51
CA GLY A 768 13.98 32.20 26.35
C GLY A 768 12.64 31.89 25.69
N PHE A 769 12.63 31.17 24.56
CA PHE A 769 11.39 30.68 23.94
C PHE A 769 10.70 29.67 24.85
N SER A 770 9.42 29.88 25.15
CA SER A 770 8.68 29.09 26.15
C SER A 770 8.03 27.83 25.56
N LEU A 771 7.76 26.84 26.43
CA LEU A 771 7.08 25.60 26.02
C LEU A 771 5.69 25.88 25.42
N THR A 772 4.93 26.82 25.99
CA THR A 772 3.61 27.19 25.49
C THR A 772 3.66 27.78 24.07
N GLN A 773 4.72 28.53 23.73
CA GLN A 773 4.90 29.03 22.37
C GLN A 773 5.24 27.90 21.38
N TYR A 774 6.02 26.90 21.79
CA TYR A 774 6.22 25.70 20.98
C TYR A 774 4.88 24.98 20.76
N LEU A 775 4.07 24.84 21.82
CA LEU A 775 2.75 24.21 21.75
C LEU A 775 1.85 24.91 20.70
N ASP A 776 1.88 26.24 20.61
CA ASP A 776 1.14 26.99 19.59
C ASP A 776 1.65 26.70 18.15
N ILE A 777 2.97 26.58 17.96
CA ILE A 777 3.55 26.18 16.66
C ILE A 777 3.06 24.77 16.27
N PHE A 778 3.10 23.81 17.19
CA PHE A 778 2.67 22.43 16.92
C PHE A 778 1.15 22.30 16.73
N ARG A 779 0.33 23.12 17.41
CA ARG A 779 -1.10 23.27 17.10
C ARG A 779 -1.30 23.78 15.67
N GLY A 780 -0.49 24.76 15.27
CA GLY A 780 -0.45 25.26 13.90
C GLY A 780 -0.15 24.17 12.87
N PHE A 781 0.82 23.29 13.15
CA PHE A 781 1.10 22.13 12.30
C PHE A 781 -0.08 21.17 12.22
N SER A 782 -0.68 20.79 13.35
CA SER A 782 -1.84 19.89 13.37
C SER A 782 -3.04 20.47 12.61
N GLN A 783 -3.30 21.77 12.75
CA GLN A 783 -4.34 22.44 11.98
C GLN A 783 -4.04 22.43 10.47
N ALA A 784 -2.79 22.67 10.08
CA ALA A 784 -2.38 22.64 8.68
C ALA A 784 -2.53 21.24 8.07
N VAL A 785 -2.23 20.17 8.82
CA VAL A 785 -2.48 18.79 8.39
C VAL A 785 -3.97 18.51 8.20
N ARG A 786 -4.83 18.96 9.13
CA ARG A 786 -6.30 18.84 8.97
C ARG A 786 -6.80 19.58 7.73
N ASN A 787 -6.29 20.78 7.46
CA ASN A 787 -6.62 21.54 6.26
C ASN A 787 -6.19 20.80 4.99
N ILE A 788 -4.97 20.25 4.96
CA ILE A 788 -4.50 19.39 3.86
C ILE A 788 -5.43 18.21 3.62
N THR A 789 -5.81 17.48 4.67
CA THR A 789 -6.72 16.34 4.56
C THR A 789 -8.07 16.77 3.98
N ASN A 790 -8.60 17.91 4.42
CA ASN A 790 -9.85 18.43 3.90
C ASN A 790 -9.74 18.86 2.43
N ASP A 791 -8.72 19.61 2.07
CA ASP A 791 -8.59 20.23 0.75
C ASP A 791 -8.23 19.22 -0.35
N TYR A 792 -7.39 18.24 -0.04
CA TYR A 792 -6.89 17.27 -1.04
C TYR A 792 -7.63 15.94 -1.05
N PHE A 793 -8.42 15.61 -0.02
CA PHE A 793 -9.12 14.34 0.08
C PHE A 793 -10.62 14.51 0.34
N ASN A 794 -11.02 15.16 1.44
CA ASN A 794 -12.44 15.19 1.82
C ASN A 794 -13.27 16.03 0.84
N ASN A 795 -12.97 17.31 0.68
CA ASN A 795 -13.75 18.26 -0.14
C ASN A 795 -13.82 17.84 -1.62
N ILE A 796 -12.75 17.21 -2.14
CA ILE A 796 -12.69 16.78 -3.55
C ILE A 796 -13.60 15.56 -3.82
N HIS A 797 -13.76 14.66 -2.84
CA HIS A 797 -14.46 13.39 -3.04
C HIS A 797 -15.85 13.34 -2.41
N GLN A 798 -16.10 14.02 -1.29
CA GLN A 798 -17.26 13.78 -0.43
C GLN A 798 -18.61 14.01 -1.12
N GLU A 799 -18.73 15.08 -1.91
CA GLU A 799 -19.97 15.37 -2.66
C GLU A 799 -20.24 14.31 -3.73
N ASN A 800 -19.24 14.03 -4.58
CA ASN A 800 -19.34 13.01 -5.63
C ASN A 800 -19.60 11.62 -5.05
N LEU A 801 -18.96 11.28 -3.93
CA LEU A 801 -19.11 10.00 -3.27
C LEU A 801 -20.54 9.82 -2.76
N SER A 802 -21.12 10.85 -2.15
CA SER A 802 -22.51 10.82 -1.69
C SER A 802 -23.47 10.58 -2.86
N ARG A 803 -23.31 11.35 -3.96
CA ARG A 803 -24.13 11.20 -5.17
C ARG A 803 -24.00 9.82 -5.81
N ILE A 804 -22.79 9.25 -5.84
CA ILE A 804 -22.53 7.92 -6.43
C ILE A 804 -23.14 6.82 -5.56
N LEU A 805 -23.01 6.91 -4.22
CA LEU A 805 -23.56 5.90 -3.30
C LEU A 805 -25.09 5.83 -3.33
N GLU A 806 -25.78 6.94 -3.58
CA GLU A 806 -27.24 6.94 -3.78
C GLU A 806 -27.68 6.14 -5.02
N GLN A 807 -26.83 6.06 -6.05
CA GLN A 807 -27.15 5.45 -7.33
C GLN A 807 -26.56 4.04 -7.52
N MET A 808 -25.58 3.66 -6.68
CA MET A 808 -24.83 2.42 -6.83
C MET A 808 -25.49 1.24 -6.08
N PRO A 809 -25.92 0.16 -6.77
CA PRO A 809 -26.45 -1.03 -6.11
C PRO A 809 -25.41 -1.72 -5.21
N ALA A 810 -25.83 -2.22 -4.06
CA ALA A 810 -24.94 -2.89 -3.09
C ALA A 810 -24.16 -4.08 -3.69
N GLY A 811 -24.74 -4.81 -4.65
CA GLY A 811 -24.10 -5.92 -5.32
C GLY A 811 -22.88 -5.54 -6.20
N ARG A 812 -22.73 -4.26 -6.54
CA ARG A 812 -21.59 -3.74 -7.33
C ARG A 812 -20.41 -3.27 -6.47
N LEU A 813 -20.58 -3.20 -5.15
CA LEU A 813 -19.52 -2.81 -4.22
C LEU A 813 -18.56 -3.98 -3.98
N LEU A 814 -17.27 -3.69 -3.82
CA LEU A 814 -16.25 -4.65 -3.37
C LEU A 814 -16.61 -5.21 -1.98
N PRO A 815 -16.18 -6.45 -1.65
CA PRO A 815 -16.49 -7.11 -0.39
C PRO A 815 -16.19 -6.25 0.86
N LYS A 816 -15.07 -5.50 0.86
CA LYS A 816 -14.68 -4.63 1.99
C LYS A 816 -15.68 -3.52 2.35
N TYR A 817 -16.57 -3.16 1.42
CA TYR A 817 -17.61 -2.15 1.61
C TYR A 817 -18.99 -2.75 1.92
N ARG A 818 -19.15 -4.08 1.88
CA ARG A 818 -20.42 -4.75 2.15
C ARG A 818 -20.63 -4.88 3.67
N LEU A 819 -21.90 -4.93 4.08
CA LEU A 819 -22.24 -5.20 5.49
C LEU A 819 -21.89 -6.66 5.83
N PRO A 820 -21.36 -6.92 7.04
CA PRO A 820 -21.25 -8.29 7.55
C PRO A 820 -22.63 -8.96 7.60
N GLU A 821 -22.68 -10.25 7.30
CA GLU A 821 -23.93 -11.02 7.35
C GLU A 821 -24.58 -10.89 8.74
N GLY A 822 -25.82 -10.40 8.80
CA GLY A 822 -26.59 -10.24 10.03
C GLY A 822 -26.67 -8.83 10.64
N SER A 823 -26.03 -7.79 10.07
CA SER A 823 -26.17 -6.41 10.57
C SER A 823 -27.30 -5.64 9.87
N ASP A 824 -28.29 -5.15 10.62
CA ASP A 824 -29.52 -4.51 10.08
C ASP A 824 -29.39 -2.98 9.89
N ASP A 825 -28.20 -2.41 10.10
CA ASP A 825 -28.00 -0.95 10.21
C ASP A 825 -27.76 -0.26 8.83
N ARG A 826 -28.71 -0.44 7.89
CA ARG A 826 -28.60 0.09 6.51
C ARG A 826 -28.44 1.62 6.44
N LYS A 827 -28.88 2.36 7.47
CA LYS A 827 -28.77 3.83 7.53
C LYS A 827 -27.34 4.33 7.75
N LYS A 828 -26.46 3.52 8.37
CA LYS A 828 -25.06 3.89 8.62
C LYS A 828 -24.08 3.44 7.52
N LEU A 829 -24.56 2.66 6.56
CA LEU A 829 -23.73 2.11 5.49
C LEU A 829 -23.02 3.18 4.65
N PRO A 830 -23.66 4.30 4.23
CA PRO A 830 -22.97 5.34 3.47
C PRO A 830 -21.81 5.97 4.26
N HIS A 831 -22.03 6.29 5.54
CA HIS A 831 -20.99 6.84 6.41
C HIS A 831 -19.79 5.91 6.55
N ARG A 832 -20.04 4.61 6.77
CA ARG A 832 -18.97 3.60 6.84
C ARG A 832 -18.18 3.51 5.54
N ILE A 833 -18.86 3.52 4.39
CA ILE A 833 -18.19 3.48 3.09
C ILE A 833 -17.34 4.73 2.89
N THR A 834 -17.87 5.91 3.23
CA THR A 834 -17.15 7.18 3.16
C THR A 834 -15.89 7.16 4.03
N GLU A 835 -16.00 6.69 5.27
CA GLU A 835 -14.85 6.59 6.17
C GLU A 835 -13.77 5.64 5.63
N ILE A 836 -14.14 4.43 5.21
CA ILE A 836 -13.19 3.45 4.65
C ILE A 836 -12.54 4.02 3.37
N PHE A 837 -13.32 4.60 2.47
CA PHE A 837 -12.80 5.19 1.24
C PHE A 837 -11.79 6.30 1.51
N LEU A 838 -12.15 7.29 2.35
CA LEU A 838 -11.27 8.42 2.65
C LEU A 838 -10.02 7.97 3.39
N ARG A 839 -10.16 7.04 4.36
CA ARG A 839 -9.02 6.46 5.08
C ARG A 839 -8.06 5.75 4.14
N ASP A 840 -8.57 4.94 3.21
CA ASP A 840 -7.74 4.23 2.22
C ASP A 840 -7.01 5.22 1.30
N ARG A 841 -7.61 6.35 0.93
CA ARG A 841 -6.93 7.40 0.14
C ARG A 841 -5.83 8.10 0.93
N ILE A 842 -6.11 8.48 2.17
CA ILE A 842 -5.14 9.12 3.06
C ILE A 842 -3.96 8.19 3.36
N ALA A 843 -4.22 6.90 3.62
CA ALA A 843 -3.18 5.90 3.88
C ALA A 843 -2.20 5.71 2.71
N THR A 844 -2.67 5.92 1.47
CA THR A 844 -1.80 5.84 0.28
C THR A 844 -0.98 7.10 -0.01
N SER A 845 -1.23 8.20 0.72
CA SER A 845 -0.46 9.45 0.61
C SER A 845 0.94 9.28 1.20
N LEU A 846 1.90 10.03 0.67
CA LEU A 846 3.30 9.94 1.09
C LEU A 846 3.52 10.66 2.43
N GLY A 847 3.66 9.90 3.51
CA GLY A 847 4.01 10.37 4.85
C GLY A 847 2.93 11.14 5.61
N LEU A 848 1.73 11.34 5.05
CA LEU A 848 0.68 12.17 5.66
C LEU A 848 0.13 11.58 6.96
N GLN A 849 -0.18 10.27 6.98
CA GLN A 849 -0.68 9.59 8.18
C GLN A 849 0.39 9.54 9.27
N GLN A 850 1.63 9.23 8.90
CA GLN A 850 2.77 9.20 9.81
C GLN A 850 3.05 10.60 10.39
N LEU A 851 2.92 11.67 9.59
CA LEU A 851 3.03 13.04 10.06
C LEU A 851 1.96 13.38 11.10
N ASP A 852 0.70 13.02 10.86
CA ASP A 852 -0.39 13.28 11.81
C ASP A 852 -0.17 12.54 13.14
N LEU A 853 0.25 11.27 13.09
CA LEU A 853 0.61 10.50 14.28
C LEU A 853 1.80 11.12 15.02
N PHE A 854 2.82 11.55 14.28
CA PHE A 854 4.02 12.19 14.82
C PHE A 854 3.67 13.48 15.57
N LEU A 855 2.89 14.37 14.94
CA LEU A 855 2.43 15.61 15.55
C LEU A 855 1.53 15.37 16.77
N SER A 856 0.65 14.37 16.70
CA SER A 856 -0.22 13.99 17.82
C SER A 856 0.59 13.52 19.03
N ARG A 857 1.61 12.68 18.82
CA ARG A 857 2.53 12.25 19.90
C ARG A 857 3.28 13.42 20.50
N ILE A 858 3.80 14.33 19.66
CA ILE A 858 4.51 15.54 20.12
C ILE A 858 3.57 16.41 20.96
N LEU A 859 2.38 16.73 20.45
CA LEU A 859 1.42 17.56 21.15
C LEU A 859 1.03 16.96 22.49
N ASN A 860 0.70 15.67 22.54
CA ASN A 860 0.35 14.98 23.78
C ASN A 860 1.48 15.08 24.81
N THR A 861 2.73 14.84 24.42
CA THR A 861 3.87 14.99 25.33
C THR A 861 4.02 16.44 25.80
N LEU A 862 3.92 17.43 24.91
CA LEU A 862 4.04 18.85 25.27
C LEU A 862 2.92 19.30 26.22
N TYR A 863 1.68 18.86 26.00
CA TYR A 863 0.54 19.12 26.89
C TYR A 863 0.78 18.54 28.28
N HIS A 864 1.19 17.28 28.39
CA HIS A 864 1.53 16.66 29.66
C HIS A 864 2.64 17.42 30.38
N GLN A 865 3.73 17.78 29.68
CA GLN A 865 4.81 18.57 30.28
C GLN A 865 4.31 19.93 30.76
N SER A 866 3.43 20.60 30.02
CA SER A 866 2.90 21.92 30.40
C SER A 866 1.93 21.88 31.58
N ASP A 867 1.25 20.77 31.80
CA ASP A 867 0.24 20.60 32.84
C ASP A 867 0.87 20.16 34.17
N GLU A 868 1.90 19.32 34.11
CA GLU A 868 2.59 18.77 35.29
C GLU A 868 3.64 19.72 35.90
N LEU A 869 4.13 20.73 35.16
CA LEU A 869 5.27 21.55 35.59
C LEU A 869 4.97 23.06 35.70
N PRO A 870 5.45 23.74 36.75
CA PRO A 870 5.49 25.20 36.85
C PRO A 870 6.24 25.87 35.69
N LYS A 871 5.95 27.17 35.44
CA LYS A 871 6.57 27.92 34.33
C LYS A 871 8.09 28.03 34.39
N GLU A 872 8.66 28.07 35.59
CA GLU A 872 10.12 28.17 35.80
C GLU A 872 10.81 26.84 35.45
N ASP A 873 10.24 25.74 35.94
CA ASP A 873 10.63 24.36 35.65
C ASP A 873 10.59 24.04 34.15
N LEU A 874 9.57 24.54 33.45
CA LEU A 874 9.47 24.41 32.00
C LEU A 874 10.63 25.06 31.25
N ARG A 875 11.15 26.19 31.73
CA ARG A 875 12.33 26.83 31.12
C ARG A 875 13.58 26.00 31.36
N LEU A 876 13.75 25.49 32.58
CA LEU A 876 14.89 24.66 32.95
C LEU A 876 14.90 23.33 32.18
N LEU A 877 13.74 22.73 31.96
CA LEU A 877 13.58 21.53 31.15
C LEU A 877 13.93 21.74 29.67
N LEU A 878 13.71 22.95 29.13
CA LEU A 878 14.12 23.29 27.76
C LEU A 878 15.63 23.52 27.65
N SER A 879 16.34 23.84 28.74
CA SER A 879 17.80 23.87 28.76
C SER A 879 18.42 22.48 28.94
N TYR A 880 17.72 21.54 29.57
CA TYR A 880 18.20 20.17 29.79
C TYR A 880 18.46 19.44 28.47
N ASP A 881 19.70 19.01 28.26
CA ASP A 881 20.09 18.20 27.11
C ASP A 881 20.45 16.77 27.55
N PRO A 882 19.56 15.77 27.37
CA PRO A 882 19.81 14.38 27.73
C PRO A 882 21.10 13.82 27.12
N GLN A 883 21.53 14.32 25.95
CA GLN A 883 22.74 13.82 25.30
C GLN A 883 24.04 14.28 25.96
N LYS A 884 23.96 15.27 26.86
CA LYS A 884 25.10 15.84 27.59
C LYS A 884 25.18 15.39 29.04
N VAL A 885 24.19 14.65 29.52
CA VAL A 885 24.04 14.25 30.92
C VAL A 885 25.18 13.35 31.39
N ILE A 886 25.50 12.31 30.62
CA ILE A 886 26.59 11.38 30.94
C ILE A 886 27.48 11.17 29.72
N THR A 887 28.78 11.02 29.95
CA THR A 887 29.72 10.52 28.94
C THR A 887 30.63 9.45 29.53
N PRO A 888 30.93 8.36 28.80
CA PRO A 888 31.99 7.45 29.18
C PRO A 888 33.34 8.19 29.12
N ILE A 889 34.29 7.75 29.94
CA ILE A 889 35.68 8.22 29.86
C ILE A 889 36.27 7.83 28.49
N TYR A 890 35.88 6.68 27.94
CA TYR A 890 36.28 6.24 26.61
C TYR A 890 35.25 5.31 25.93
N PRO A 891 34.88 5.55 24.65
CA PRO A 891 35.18 6.75 23.86
C PRO A 891 34.32 7.94 24.31
N THR A 892 34.95 9.07 24.66
CA THR A 892 34.24 10.27 25.13
C THR A 892 33.30 10.83 24.06
N LYS A 893 32.10 11.28 24.47
CA LYS A 893 31.16 11.96 23.59
C LYS A 893 31.71 13.32 23.13
N LYS A 894 31.77 13.55 21.81
CA LYS A 894 32.39 14.74 21.20
C LYS A 894 31.73 16.08 21.59
N ASN A 895 30.43 16.05 21.89
CA ASN A 895 29.63 17.21 22.26
C ASN A 895 29.81 17.62 23.74
N VAL A 896 30.63 16.90 24.52
CA VAL A 896 30.77 17.08 25.98
C VAL A 896 32.22 16.96 26.46
N SER A 897 33.21 17.24 25.59
CA SER A 897 34.63 16.97 25.88
C SER A 897 35.38 18.15 26.51
N ASP A 898 34.70 19.14 27.07
CA ASP A 898 35.29 20.34 27.64
C ASP A 898 35.30 20.34 29.18
N VAL A 899 36.15 21.18 29.77
CA VAL A 899 36.34 21.29 31.23
C VAL A 899 35.07 21.75 31.95
N ILE A 900 34.19 22.49 31.27
CA ILE A 900 32.96 23.01 31.90
C ILE A 900 32.02 21.86 32.21
N HIS A 901 31.84 20.92 31.28
CA HIS A 901 30.96 19.77 31.47
C HIS A 901 31.60 18.68 32.33
N LEU A 902 32.88 18.37 32.10
CA LEU A 902 33.55 17.23 32.75
C LEU A 902 34.18 17.55 34.11
N GLY A 903 34.30 18.84 34.44
CA GLY A 903 35.18 19.29 35.50
C GLY A 903 36.66 19.05 35.18
N ASN A 904 37.55 19.62 35.98
CA ASN A 904 38.99 19.52 35.74
C ASN A 904 39.50 18.07 35.90
N LYS A 905 39.03 17.36 36.93
CA LYS A 905 39.43 15.95 37.18
C LYS A 905 38.96 15.03 36.04
N GLY A 906 37.68 15.09 35.68
CA GLY A 906 37.12 14.28 34.59
C GLY A 906 37.79 14.56 33.24
N PHE A 907 38.03 15.84 32.92
CA PHE A 907 38.74 16.25 31.71
C PHE A 907 40.17 15.70 31.64
N ASN A 908 40.89 15.71 32.76
CA ASN A 908 42.24 15.15 32.82
C ASN A 908 42.22 13.62 32.68
N LEU A 909 41.28 12.90 33.29
CA LEU A 909 41.12 11.45 33.11
C LEU A 909 40.91 11.07 31.64
N VAL A 910 40.02 11.80 30.95
CA VAL A 910 39.78 11.63 29.51
C VAL A 910 41.06 11.84 28.70
N LYS A 911 41.84 12.89 29.02
CA LYS A 911 43.13 13.14 28.36
C LYS A 911 44.15 12.04 28.62
N LEU A 912 44.34 11.62 29.87
CA LEU A 912 45.28 10.56 30.24
C LEU A 912 44.95 9.27 29.48
N ASN A 913 43.68 8.88 29.44
CA ASN A 913 43.24 7.71 28.69
C ASN A 913 43.46 7.87 27.17
N SER A 914 43.20 9.07 26.61
CA SER A 914 43.46 9.36 25.19
C SER A 914 44.94 9.26 24.79
N TYR A 915 45.85 9.38 25.76
CA TYR A 915 47.29 9.18 25.58
C TYR A 915 47.72 7.73 25.79
N GLY A 916 46.80 6.82 26.10
CA GLY A 916 47.06 5.40 26.34
C GLY A 916 47.62 5.12 27.74
N LEU A 917 47.46 6.04 28.70
CA LEU A 917 47.82 5.77 30.10
C LEU A 917 46.72 4.92 30.78
N PRO A 918 47.08 4.05 31.72
CA PRO A 918 46.12 3.17 32.38
C PRO A 918 45.23 3.96 33.34
N VAL A 919 44.03 4.29 32.87
CA VAL A 919 42.97 4.91 33.66
C VAL A 919 41.88 3.86 33.89
N PRO A 920 41.43 3.62 35.14
CA PRO A 920 40.33 2.72 35.39
C PRO A 920 39.07 3.13 34.59
N PRO A 921 38.38 2.17 33.95
CA PRO A 921 37.21 2.48 33.14
C PRO A 921 36.11 3.10 34.00
N GLY A 922 35.35 4.00 33.41
CA GLY A 922 34.32 4.76 34.12
C GLY A 922 33.53 5.66 33.19
N PHE A 923 32.58 6.37 33.77
CA PHE A 923 31.80 7.41 33.12
C PHE A 923 31.73 8.67 34.00
N ILE A 924 31.32 9.78 33.40
CA ILE A 924 31.24 11.09 34.04
C ILE A 924 29.81 11.58 33.89
N VAL A 925 29.13 11.76 35.02
CA VAL A 925 27.90 12.55 35.11
C VAL A 925 28.32 14.01 35.08
N THR A 926 27.88 14.74 34.06
CA THR A 926 28.43 16.06 33.77
C THR A 926 27.77 17.14 34.63
N THR A 927 28.33 18.35 34.60
CA THR A 927 27.72 19.53 35.25
C THR A 927 26.34 19.89 34.66
N GLU A 928 25.93 19.30 33.53
CA GLU A 928 24.58 19.48 32.97
C GLU A 928 23.49 18.98 33.92
N VAL A 929 23.72 17.82 34.56
CA VAL A 929 22.79 17.25 35.55
C VAL A 929 22.71 18.16 36.78
N PHE A 930 23.84 18.71 37.21
CA PHE A 930 23.87 19.66 38.33
C PHE A 930 23.03 20.92 38.03
N ARG A 931 23.17 21.48 36.82
CA ARG A 931 22.41 22.68 36.41
C ARG A 931 20.92 22.43 36.31
N CYS A 932 20.51 21.24 35.90
CA CYS A 932 19.10 20.87 35.74
C CYS A 932 18.59 20.01 36.90
N ARG A 933 19.28 20.05 38.05
CA ARG A 933 19.08 19.10 39.15
C ARG A 933 17.66 19.11 39.68
N GLU A 934 17.06 20.29 39.84
CA GLU A 934 15.67 20.43 40.31
C GLU A 934 14.68 19.65 39.43
N ILE A 935 14.88 19.67 38.11
CA ILE A 935 14.05 18.90 37.16
C ILE A 935 14.37 17.42 37.20
N VAL A 936 15.66 17.05 37.22
CA VAL A 936 16.08 15.65 37.27
C VAL A 936 15.59 14.97 38.54
N ASP A 937 15.52 15.69 39.66
CA ASP A 937 15.09 15.14 40.95
C ASP A 937 13.55 15.13 41.13
N HIS A 938 12.84 16.18 40.71
CA HIS A 938 11.40 16.31 40.98
C HIS A 938 10.50 15.84 39.82
N TYR A 939 10.97 15.92 38.56
CA TYR A 939 10.16 15.49 37.43
C TYR A 939 10.41 14.02 37.12
N THR A 940 9.42 13.16 37.44
CA THR A 940 9.51 11.70 37.33
C THR A 940 10.06 11.21 35.99
N ARG A 941 9.70 11.84 34.86
CA ARG A 941 10.21 11.43 33.54
C ARG A 941 11.69 11.79 33.33
N ALA A 942 12.14 12.94 33.82
CA ALA A 942 13.55 13.32 33.78
C ALA A 942 14.39 12.44 34.71
N LYS A 943 13.87 12.14 35.91
CA LYS A 943 14.48 11.19 36.85
C LYS A 943 14.71 9.82 36.21
N LYS A 944 13.66 9.23 35.64
CA LYS A 944 13.75 7.94 34.93
C LYS A 944 14.73 7.99 33.76
N ASN A 945 14.72 9.05 32.95
CA ASN A 945 15.67 9.20 31.85
C ASN A 945 17.13 9.22 32.35
N PHE A 946 17.41 9.91 33.45
CA PHE A 946 18.73 9.94 34.07
C PHE A 946 19.13 8.55 34.61
N GLU A 947 18.25 7.87 35.34
CA GLU A 947 18.48 6.53 35.87
C GLU A 947 18.74 5.50 34.76
N GLU A 948 17.96 5.55 33.67
CA GLU A 948 18.17 4.71 32.48
C GLU A 948 19.55 4.96 31.86
N GLN A 949 20.01 6.22 31.77
CA GLN A 949 21.35 6.54 31.26
C GLN A 949 22.46 6.02 32.18
N VAL A 950 22.30 6.12 33.50
CA VAL A 950 23.27 5.54 34.46
C VAL A 950 23.32 4.02 34.30
N ALA A 951 22.18 3.35 34.22
CA ALA A 951 22.10 1.90 34.05
C ALA A 951 22.78 1.42 32.74
N LEU A 952 22.60 2.15 31.63
CA LEU A 952 23.27 1.86 30.37
C LEU A 952 24.80 1.93 30.48
N GLU A 953 25.31 2.91 31.20
CA GLU A 953 26.76 3.09 31.38
C GLU A 953 27.34 2.07 32.36
N ILE A 954 26.58 1.66 33.38
CA ILE A 954 26.95 0.50 34.22
C ILE A 954 27.04 -0.76 33.36
N ALA A 955 26.02 -1.07 32.55
CA ALA A 955 26.05 -2.24 31.68
C ALA A 955 27.25 -2.22 30.70
N ALA A 956 27.63 -1.03 30.23
CA ALA A 956 28.84 -0.85 29.44
C ALA A 956 30.12 -1.12 30.26
N LEU A 957 30.19 -0.66 31.51
CA LEU A 957 31.30 -0.95 32.42
C LEU A 957 31.40 -2.43 32.78
N GLU A 958 30.29 -3.12 33.01
CA GLU A 958 30.26 -4.56 33.28
C GLU A 958 30.88 -5.33 32.11
N LYS A 959 30.48 -4.97 30.88
CA LYS A 959 31.05 -5.56 29.67
C LYS A 959 32.55 -5.28 29.49
N LEU A 960 33.02 -4.08 29.86
CA LEU A 960 34.42 -3.69 29.76
C LEU A 960 35.31 -4.36 30.82
N THR A 961 34.80 -4.50 32.04
CA THR A 961 35.54 -5.04 33.19
C THR A 961 35.42 -6.56 33.31
N GLY A 962 34.39 -7.16 32.73
CA GLY A 962 34.04 -8.56 32.92
C GLY A 962 33.49 -8.87 34.32
N LYS A 963 33.18 -7.84 35.12
CA LYS A 963 32.58 -7.92 36.46
C LYS A 963 31.11 -7.46 36.38
N THR A 964 30.30 -7.85 37.35
CA THR A 964 28.86 -7.49 37.39
C THR A 964 28.57 -6.65 38.63
N PHE A 965 27.87 -5.53 38.46
CA PHE A 965 27.54 -4.60 39.53
C PHE A 965 26.44 -5.20 40.41
N GLY A 966 26.77 -5.48 41.67
CA GLY A 966 25.86 -6.14 42.60
C GLY A 966 25.83 -7.67 42.55
N ASP A 967 26.75 -8.32 41.83
CA ASP A 967 26.90 -9.79 41.87
C ASP A 967 27.89 -10.23 42.96
N PRO A 968 27.47 -11.00 43.98
CA PRO A 968 28.38 -11.54 45.00
C PRO A 968 29.47 -12.45 44.42
N GLN A 969 29.23 -13.11 43.29
CA GLN A 969 30.20 -14.04 42.71
C GLN A 969 31.28 -13.36 41.88
N ASN A 970 31.08 -12.15 41.38
CA ASN A 970 32.09 -11.43 40.62
C ASN A 970 31.83 -9.90 40.65
N PRO A 971 32.00 -9.28 41.83
CA PRO A 971 31.46 -7.95 42.08
C PRO A 971 32.28 -6.84 41.41
N LEU A 972 31.57 -5.95 40.72
CA LEU A 972 32.07 -4.63 40.36
C LEU A 972 31.79 -3.65 41.50
N LEU A 973 32.83 -3.00 42.02
CA LEU A 973 32.71 -1.88 42.96
C LEU A 973 33.17 -0.58 42.28
N LEU A 974 32.57 0.55 42.67
CA LEU A 974 32.74 1.83 42.02
C LEU A 974 33.27 2.91 42.98
N ALA A 975 34.14 3.78 42.48
CA ALA A 975 34.51 5.04 43.10
C ALA A 975 33.68 6.17 42.51
N VAL A 976 33.04 6.98 43.37
CA VAL A 976 32.22 8.13 43.00
C VAL A 976 32.88 9.39 43.53
N ARG A 977 33.39 10.23 42.63
CA ARG A 977 34.27 11.38 42.94
C ARG A 977 33.74 12.66 42.33
N SER A 978 33.81 13.76 43.07
CA SER A 978 33.48 15.10 42.57
C SER A 978 34.54 15.65 41.60
N GLY A 979 34.12 16.42 40.60
CA GLY A 979 34.99 17.16 39.69
C GLY A 979 34.42 18.52 39.30
N SER A 980 34.89 19.58 39.93
CA SER A 980 34.54 20.96 39.56
C SER A 980 35.45 21.48 38.44
N ALA A 981 34.95 22.46 37.67
CA ALA A 981 35.75 23.12 36.62
C ALA A 981 36.98 23.83 37.18
N ILE A 982 36.84 24.43 38.38
CA ILE A 982 37.92 25.08 39.14
C ILE A 982 38.32 24.14 40.28
N PRO A 983 39.61 23.79 40.47
CA PRO A 983 40.06 22.88 41.52
C PRO A 983 39.65 23.34 42.93
N GLN A 984 39.12 22.41 43.73
CA GLN A 984 38.80 22.63 45.16
C GLN A 984 39.35 21.46 45.99
N PRO A 985 40.67 21.45 46.31
CA PRO A 985 41.31 20.33 47.01
C PRO A 985 40.71 20.08 48.40
N GLY A 986 40.30 18.84 48.68
CA GLY A 986 39.78 18.42 50.00
C GLY A 986 38.38 18.94 50.38
N MET A 987 37.71 19.70 49.51
CA MET A 987 36.46 20.39 49.86
C MET A 987 35.19 19.58 49.61
N MET A 988 35.22 18.64 48.65
CA MET A 988 34.04 17.87 48.22
C MET A 988 34.13 16.40 48.64
N SER A 989 32.98 15.74 48.71
CA SER A 989 32.88 14.34 49.14
C SER A 989 33.40 13.37 48.08
N THR A 990 33.91 12.23 48.52
CA THR A 990 34.32 11.10 47.69
C THR A 990 33.80 9.83 48.34
N PHE A 991 33.17 8.96 47.55
CA PHE A 991 32.76 7.65 47.98
C PHE A 991 33.62 6.62 47.27
N LEU A 992 34.25 5.74 48.04
CA LEU A 992 34.92 4.56 47.51
C LEU A 992 34.04 3.35 47.80
N ASP A 993 34.29 2.27 47.07
CA ASP A 993 33.69 0.96 47.33
C ASP A 993 32.15 0.92 47.19
N VAL A 994 31.57 1.81 46.37
CA VAL A 994 30.13 1.84 46.09
C VAL A 994 29.70 0.57 45.33
N GLY A 995 28.58 0.00 45.75
CA GLY A 995 28.03 -1.28 45.34
C GLY A 995 28.23 -2.39 46.39
N ILE A 996 28.88 -2.10 47.51
CA ILE A 996 29.17 -3.08 48.55
C ILE A 996 28.01 -3.22 49.55
N ASN A 997 27.69 -4.45 49.89
CA ASN A 997 26.78 -4.84 50.98
C ASN A 997 27.26 -6.17 51.60
N GLU A 998 26.56 -6.68 52.60
CA GLU A 998 26.99 -7.89 53.31
C GLU A 998 27.09 -9.13 52.42
N ASP A 999 26.21 -9.28 51.42
CA ASP A 999 26.25 -10.40 50.47
C ASP A 999 27.47 -10.30 49.55
N ILE A 1000 27.74 -9.09 49.04
CA ILE A 1000 28.94 -8.80 48.23
C ILE A 1000 30.20 -9.08 49.04
N VAL A 1001 30.26 -8.67 50.30
CA VAL A 1001 31.42 -8.90 51.18
C VAL A 1001 31.69 -10.40 51.36
N GLN A 1002 30.64 -11.19 51.61
CA GLN A 1002 30.78 -12.64 51.74
C GLN A 1002 31.25 -13.29 50.44
N GLY A 1003 30.73 -12.82 49.30
CA GLY A 1003 31.15 -13.26 47.98
C GLY A 1003 32.63 -12.94 47.70
N MET A 1004 33.04 -11.69 47.91
CA MET A 1004 34.44 -11.24 47.81
C MET A 1004 35.37 -12.05 48.72
N ALA A 1005 34.94 -12.36 49.94
CA ALA A 1005 35.74 -13.13 50.89
C ALA A 1005 36.02 -14.55 50.37
N ARG A 1006 35.03 -15.19 49.74
CA ARG A 1006 35.19 -16.52 49.11
C ARG A 1006 36.16 -16.49 47.93
N GLN A 1007 36.13 -15.43 47.12
CA GLN A 1007 36.99 -15.31 45.94
C GLN A 1007 38.43 -14.95 46.29
N THR A 1008 38.61 -13.95 47.15
CA THR A 1008 39.93 -13.39 47.47
C THR A 1008 40.67 -14.21 48.51
N GLY A 1009 39.96 -15.04 49.29
CA GLY A 1009 40.50 -15.72 50.47
C GLY A 1009 40.94 -14.75 51.58
N ASN A 1010 40.56 -13.47 51.50
CA ASN A 1010 40.99 -12.41 52.40
C ASN A 1010 39.80 -11.72 53.06
N GLU A 1011 39.18 -12.40 54.03
CA GLU A 1011 38.04 -11.85 54.80
C GLU A 1011 38.34 -10.48 55.42
N TRP A 1012 39.57 -10.26 55.90
CA TRP A 1012 39.96 -9.00 56.50
C TRP A 1012 39.83 -7.83 55.52
N PHE A 1013 40.31 -8.01 54.28
CA PHE A 1013 40.17 -7.02 53.21
C PHE A 1013 38.70 -6.70 52.91
N CYS A 1014 37.87 -7.73 52.73
CA CYS A 1014 36.47 -7.55 52.36
C CYS A 1014 35.67 -6.78 53.42
N TRP A 1015 35.86 -7.11 54.71
CA TRP A 1015 35.20 -6.40 55.80
C TRP A 1015 35.79 -5.00 56.06
N ASP A 1016 37.10 -4.79 55.83
CA ASP A 1016 37.71 -3.44 55.90
C ASP A 1016 37.16 -2.52 54.80
N THR A 1017 36.98 -3.05 53.59
CA THR A 1017 36.36 -2.33 52.46
C THR A 1017 34.92 -1.94 52.80
N TYR A 1018 34.12 -2.84 53.39
CA TYR A 1018 32.74 -2.51 53.80
C TYR A 1018 32.68 -1.47 54.91
N ARG A 1019 33.52 -1.61 55.94
CA ARG A 1019 33.67 -0.63 57.02
C ARG A 1019 33.96 0.78 56.49
N ARG A 1020 34.87 0.89 55.51
CA ARG A 1020 35.26 2.18 54.91
C ARG A 1020 34.14 2.81 54.09
N PHE A 1021 33.40 1.99 53.35
CA PHE A 1021 32.19 2.44 52.69
C PHE A 1021 31.19 3.00 53.70
N LEU A 1022 30.89 2.25 54.77
CA LEU A 1022 29.96 2.68 55.83
C LEU A 1022 30.40 4.01 56.49
N GLN A 1023 31.69 4.15 56.81
CA GLN A 1023 32.23 5.38 57.36
C GLN A 1023 32.01 6.58 56.41
N SER A 1024 32.36 6.42 55.13
CA SER A 1024 32.18 7.46 54.12
C SER A 1024 30.69 7.78 53.90
N TYR A 1025 29.83 6.76 53.92
CA TYR A 1025 28.40 6.89 53.80
C TYR A 1025 27.83 7.70 54.97
N GLY A 1026 28.06 7.28 56.21
CA GLY A 1026 27.57 7.98 57.41
C GLY A 1026 28.05 9.43 57.49
N MET A 1027 29.33 9.70 57.18
CA MET A 1027 29.86 11.06 57.14
C MET A 1027 29.16 11.97 56.13
N SER A 1028 28.65 11.41 55.02
CA SER A 1028 27.89 12.18 54.03
C SER A 1028 26.47 12.57 54.47
N PHE A 1029 25.99 11.98 55.57
CA PHE A 1029 24.73 12.33 56.23
C PHE A 1029 24.96 13.17 57.50
N GLY A 1030 26.21 13.57 57.79
CA GLY A 1030 26.54 14.49 58.88
C GLY A 1030 27.11 13.84 60.13
N LEU A 1031 27.38 12.53 60.13
CA LEU A 1031 28.14 11.90 61.22
C LEU A 1031 29.60 12.36 61.21
N GLU A 1032 30.19 12.53 62.38
CA GLU A 1032 31.56 12.98 62.52
C GLU A 1032 32.54 11.80 62.47
N ARG A 1033 33.75 12.05 61.96
CA ARG A 1033 34.79 11.02 61.86
C ARG A 1033 35.14 10.43 63.24
N ASP A 1034 35.13 11.27 64.26
CA ASP A 1034 35.49 10.91 65.64
C ASP A 1034 34.55 9.82 66.20
N GLU A 1035 33.26 9.81 65.83
CA GLU A 1035 32.31 8.79 66.26
C GLU A 1035 32.70 7.39 65.75
N PHE A 1036 33.21 7.31 64.53
CA PHE A 1036 33.74 6.06 63.96
C PHE A 1036 35.11 5.70 64.54
N ASP A 1037 35.97 6.69 64.74
CA ASP A 1037 37.32 6.47 65.28
C ASP A 1037 37.25 5.98 66.75
N ASP A 1038 36.27 6.43 67.53
CA ASP A 1038 36.01 5.93 68.88
C ASP A 1038 35.68 4.44 68.89
N ILE A 1039 34.88 3.95 67.94
CA ILE A 1039 34.57 2.53 67.79
C ILE A 1039 35.85 1.73 67.57
N ILE A 1040 36.68 2.10 66.58
CA ILE A 1040 37.89 1.31 66.29
C ILE A 1040 38.94 1.41 67.41
N VAL A 1041 39.02 2.55 68.12
CA VAL A 1041 39.89 2.72 69.29
C VAL A 1041 39.45 1.82 70.44
N ASP A 1042 38.16 1.73 70.69
CA ASP A 1042 37.61 0.85 71.71
C ASP A 1042 37.86 -0.64 71.38
N PHE A 1043 37.67 -1.08 70.13
CA PHE A 1043 38.04 -2.44 69.71
C PHE A 1043 39.54 -2.72 69.88
N LYS A 1044 40.43 -1.76 69.58
CA LYS A 1044 41.88 -1.90 69.82
C LYS A 1044 42.18 -2.13 71.31
N LYS A 1045 41.49 -1.41 72.20
CA LYS A 1045 41.63 -1.54 73.66
C LYS A 1045 41.09 -2.89 74.16
N ARG A 1046 39.88 -3.28 73.74
CA ARG A 1046 39.24 -4.55 74.17
C ARG A 1046 40.02 -5.79 73.74
N LEU A 1047 40.64 -5.73 72.56
CA LEU A 1047 41.34 -6.87 71.95
C LEU A 1047 42.88 -6.85 72.17
N ASP A 1048 43.39 -5.86 72.92
CA ASP A 1048 44.83 -5.62 73.16
C ASP A 1048 45.68 -5.62 71.88
N LYS A 1049 45.21 -4.90 70.84
CA LYS A 1049 45.88 -4.81 69.54
C LYS A 1049 46.19 -3.36 69.20
N PRO A 1050 47.47 -2.96 69.07
CA PRO A 1050 47.84 -1.56 68.86
C PRO A 1050 47.53 -1.04 67.45
N TYR A 1051 47.45 -1.93 66.45
CA TYR A 1051 47.21 -1.55 65.05
C TYR A 1051 46.09 -2.38 64.40
N LYS A 1052 45.30 -1.72 63.54
CA LYS A 1052 44.18 -2.35 62.78
C LYS A 1052 44.60 -3.60 62.00
N ARG A 1053 45.84 -3.59 61.50
CA ARG A 1053 46.45 -4.68 60.71
C ARG A 1053 46.56 -6.01 61.47
N TYR A 1054 46.39 -6.00 62.79
CA TYR A 1054 46.46 -7.20 63.62
C TYR A 1054 45.08 -7.82 63.90
N PHE A 1055 43.97 -7.19 63.49
CA PHE A 1055 42.65 -7.80 63.58
C PHE A 1055 42.51 -9.01 62.65
N SER A 1056 41.72 -10.00 63.07
CA SER A 1056 41.30 -11.09 62.19
C SER A 1056 40.14 -10.65 61.29
N GLY A 1057 39.80 -11.45 60.26
CA GLY A 1057 38.65 -11.20 59.40
C GLY A 1057 37.33 -11.08 60.18
N LEU A 1058 37.08 -12.00 61.11
CA LEU A 1058 35.91 -11.96 62.01
C LEU A 1058 35.88 -10.71 62.89
N GLN A 1059 37.02 -10.30 63.44
CA GLN A 1059 37.09 -9.07 64.24
C GLN A 1059 36.81 -7.82 63.38
N MET A 1060 37.26 -7.80 62.12
CA MET A 1060 36.94 -6.69 61.21
C MET A 1060 35.46 -6.67 60.83
N LYS A 1061 34.82 -7.84 60.70
CA LYS A 1061 33.38 -7.97 60.52
C LYS A 1061 32.62 -7.32 61.68
N ASP A 1062 32.98 -7.63 62.92
CA ASP A 1062 32.31 -7.06 64.10
C ASP A 1062 32.41 -5.52 64.13
N ILE A 1063 33.57 -4.97 63.74
CA ILE A 1063 33.76 -3.52 63.62
C ILE A 1063 32.85 -2.94 62.53
N ALA A 1064 32.80 -3.56 61.35
CA ALA A 1064 31.96 -3.10 60.25
C ALA A 1064 30.46 -3.11 60.62
N LEU A 1065 29.98 -4.14 61.31
CA LEU A 1065 28.59 -4.22 61.78
C LEU A 1065 28.29 -3.21 62.89
N THR A 1066 29.28 -2.86 63.72
CA THR A 1066 29.15 -1.78 64.71
C THR A 1066 29.06 -0.41 64.03
N TYR A 1067 29.82 -0.17 62.96
CA TYR A 1067 29.69 1.04 62.13
C TYR A 1067 28.30 1.12 61.48
N LYS A 1068 27.79 -0.01 60.97
CA LYS A 1068 26.43 -0.10 60.41
C LYS A 1068 25.39 0.28 61.47
N SER A 1069 25.53 -0.26 62.68
CA SER A 1069 24.63 0.02 63.80
C SER A 1069 24.64 1.50 64.19
N LEU A 1070 25.82 2.13 64.28
CA LEU A 1070 25.94 3.57 64.54
C LEU A 1070 25.15 4.42 63.53
N ILE A 1071 25.20 4.06 62.24
CA ILE A 1071 24.50 4.79 61.18
C ILE A 1071 22.97 4.62 61.33
N LEU A 1072 22.51 3.39 61.56
CA LEU A 1072 21.08 3.08 61.74
C LEU A 1072 20.51 3.71 63.01
N ASP A 1073 21.26 3.70 64.12
CA ASP A 1073 20.85 4.28 65.41
C ASP A 1073 20.68 5.81 65.32
N ASN A 1074 21.37 6.46 64.36
CA ASN A 1074 21.20 7.87 64.03
C ASN A 1074 20.06 8.15 63.02
N GLY A 1075 19.25 7.13 62.69
CA GLY A 1075 18.12 7.25 61.78
C GLY A 1075 18.52 7.40 60.30
N ILE A 1076 19.75 7.04 59.93
CA ILE A 1076 20.23 7.09 58.56
C ILE A 1076 20.01 5.72 57.91
N GLU A 1077 19.17 5.66 56.89
CA GLU A 1077 18.93 4.44 56.12
C GLU A 1077 20.12 4.13 55.18
N ILE A 1078 20.49 2.86 55.10
CA ILE A 1078 21.55 2.36 54.24
C ILE A 1078 20.91 1.56 53.11
N GLU A 1079 21.12 2.00 51.87
CA GLU A 1079 20.62 1.30 50.69
C GLU A 1079 21.34 -0.03 50.49
N ASP A 1080 20.58 -1.14 50.54
CA ASP A 1080 21.09 -2.49 50.28
C ASP A 1080 21.27 -2.74 48.77
N SER A 1081 20.45 -2.10 47.92
CA SER A 1081 20.53 -2.15 46.47
C SER A 1081 21.77 -1.40 45.96
N PRO A 1082 22.71 -2.06 45.27
CA PRO A 1082 23.92 -1.42 44.73
C PRO A 1082 23.61 -0.23 43.80
N PHE A 1083 22.54 -0.34 43.00
CA PHE A 1083 22.13 0.72 42.08
C PHE A 1083 21.61 1.96 42.82
N ASP A 1084 20.73 1.76 43.82
CA ASP A 1084 20.20 2.87 44.61
C ASP A 1084 21.31 3.51 45.45
N GLN A 1085 22.23 2.69 45.98
CA GLN A 1085 23.44 3.16 46.66
C GLN A 1085 24.30 4.07 45.77
N LEU A 1086 24.46 3.74 44.49
CA LEU A 1086 25.15 4.60 43.52
C LEU A 1086 24.41 5.92 43.26
N LEU A 1087 23.08 5.87 43.10
CA LEU A 1087 22.27 7.08 42.92
C LEU A 1087 22.38 8.01 44.15
N VAL A 1088 22.36 7.45 45.36
CA VAL A 1088 22.58 8.21 46.60
C VAL A 1088 23.99 8.81 46.62
N ALA A 1089 25.03 8.03 46.27
CA ALA A 1089 26.39 8.55 46.22
C ALA A 1089 26.54 9.72 45.23
N ILE A 1090 25.95 9.61 44.03
CA ILE A 1090 25.95 10.69 43.02
C ILE A 1090 25.27 11.95 43.59
N ARG A 1091 24.08 11.80 44.18
CA ARG A 1091 23.34 12.92 44.81
C ARG A 1091 24.15 13.58 45.92
N LYS A 1092 24.75 12.79 46.80
CA LYS A 1092 25.57 13.30 47.91
C LYS A 1092 26.85 14.00 47.43
N VAL A 1093 27.44 13.55 46.31
CA VAL A 1093 28.54 14.29 45.69
C VAL A 1093 28.05 15.66 45.18
N PHE A 1094 26.88 15.74 44.56
CA PHE A 1094 26.31 17.04 44.19
C PHE A 1094 26.00 17.91 45.41
N ASP A 1095 25.44 17.35 46.48
CA ASP A 1095 25.17 18.07 47.74
C ASP A 1095 26.45 18.62 48.36
N SER A 1096 27.57 17.91 48.23
CA SER A 1096 28.85 18.36 48.77
C SER A 1096 29.36 19.67 48.15
N TRP A 1097 28.82 20.10 47.01
CA TRP A 1097 29.05 21.44 46.48
C TRP A 1097 28.57 22.51 47.45
N TYR A 1098 27.43 22.31 48.10
CA TYR A 1098 26.82 23.24 49.07
C TYR A 1098 27.26 22.97 50.52
N ALA A 1099 28.28 22.12 50.74
CA ALA A 1099 28.81 21.92 52.08
C ALA A 1099 29.41 23.25 52.62
N PRO A 1100 29.24 23.56 53.92
CA PRO A 1100 29.69 24.84 54.48
C PRO A 1100 31.17 25.16 54.21
N LYS A 1101 32.03 24.15 54.24
CA LYS A 1101 33.47 24.28 53.91
C LYS A 1101 33.73 24.65 52.45
N ALA A 1102 32.95 24.09 51.52
CA ALA A 1102 33.08 24.32 50.09
C ALA A 1102 32.55 25.70 49.69
N GLU A 1103 31.40 26.11 50.25
CA GLU A 1103 30.85 27.46 50.08
C GLU A 1103 31.81 28.53 50.61
N ALA A 1104 32.34 28.34 51.82
CA ALA A 1104 33.32 29.24 52.41
C ALA A 1104 34.56 29.37 51.51
N TYR A 1105 35.09 28.24 51.02
CA TYR A 1105 36.23 28.23 50.09
C TYR A 1105 35.96 29.02 48.82
N ARG A 1106 34.78 28.82 48.19
CA ARG A 1106 34.39 29.57 46.98
C ARG A 1106 34.23 31.06 47.24
N LYS A 1107 33.59 31.44 48.35
CA LYS A 1107 33.41 32.83 48.74
C LYS A 1107 34.75 33.53 48.99
N ILE A 1108 35.70 32.86 49.64
CA ILE A 1108 37.05 33.39 49.89
C ILE A 1108 37.82 33.60 48.59
N LEU A 1109 37.72 32.67 47.63
CA LEU A 1109 38.45 32.74 46.37
C LEU A 1109 37.71 33.50 45.25
N GLY A 1110 36.50 33.99 45.49
CA GLY A 1110 35.67 34.67 44.48
C GLY A 1110 35.19 33.75 43.35
N ILE A 1111 34.94 32.48 43.65
CA ILE A 1111 34.42 31.48 42.70
C ILE A 1111 32.88 31.53 42.72
N SER A 1112 32.25 31.58 41.54
CA SER A 1112 30.77 31.55 41.42
C SER A 1112 30.17 30.20 41.84
N ASP A 1113 29.02 30.23 42.51
CA ASP A 1113 28.25 29.03 42.86
C ASP A 1113 27.60 28.35 41.65
N ASP A 1114 27.44 29.06 40.53
CA ASP A 1114 26.77 28.58 39.31
C ASP A 1114 27.62 27.59 38.47
N TRP A 1115 28.90 27.42 38.82
CA TRP A 1115 29.78 26.47 38.12
C TRP A 1115 29.33 25.03 38.30
N GLY A 1116 28.89 24.67 39.51
CA GLY A 1116 28.55 23.32 39.90
C GLY A 1116 29.73 22.34 39.88
N THR A 1117 29.40 21.05 39.99
CA THR A 1117 30.36 19.94 40.00
C THR A 1117 29.88 18.80 39.12
N ALA A 1118 30.82 18.11 38.47
CA ALA A 1118 30.58 16.83 37.79
C ALA A 1118 30.84 15.67 38.77
N VAL A 1119 30.34 14.48 38.43
CA VAL A 1119 30.57 13.26 39.21
C VAL A 1119 31.23 12.21 38.33
N MET A 1120 32.43 11.79 38.69
CA MET A 1120 33.14 10.70 38.05
C MET A 1120 32.81 9.39 38.76
N VAL A 1121 32.35 8.40 38.00
CA VAL A 1121 32.08 7.05 38.46
C VAL A 1121 33.07 6.11 37.77
N GLN A 1122 33.98 5.49 38.53
CA GLN A 1122 35.05 4.65 37.99
C GLN A 1122 35.09 3.29 38.67
N ALA A 1123 35.52 2.26 37.95
CA ALA A 1123 35.79 0.95 38.56
C ALA A 1123 36.88 1.07 39.65
N MET A 1124 36.64 0.42 40.79
CA MET A 1124 37.61 0.36 41.89
C MET A 1124 38.86 -0.41 41.48
N VAL A 1125 40.00 0.08 41.99
CA VAL A 1125 41.30 -0.62 42.01
C VAL A 1125 41.77 -0.62 43.46
N PHE A 1126 42.20 -1.76 43.98
CA PHE A 1126 42.40 -1.97 45.41
C PHE A 1126 43.88 -1.93 45.81
N GLY A 1127 44.32 -0.80 46.38
CA GLY A 1127 45.66 -0.68 46.99
C GLY A 1127 45.82 -1.46 48.31
N ASN A 1128 44.73 -1.94 48.88
CA ASN A 1128 44.65 -2.69 50.15
C ASN A 1128 44.37 -4.20 49.97
N LEU A 1129 44.35 -4.71 48.74
CA LEU A 1129 44.08 -6.13 48.46
C LEU A 1129 45.13 -7.05 49.10
N SER A 1130 46.41 -6.71 48.90
CA SER A 1130 47.54 -7.47 49.43
C SER A 1130 48.73 -6.56 49.79
N ARG A 1131 49.80 -7.16 50.31
CA ARG A 1131 51.09 -6.46 50.53
C ARG A 1131 51.81 -6.09 49.22
N MET A 1132 51.45 -6.73 48.12
CA MET A 1132 51.95 -6.45 46.78
C MET A 1132 51.13 -5.36 46.07
N SER A 1133 50.06 -4.88 46.72
CA SER A 1133 49.24 -3.75 46.26
C SER A 1133 49.61 -2.48 47.03
N GLY A 1134 49.28 -1.31 46.48
CA GLY A 1134 49.51 -0.05 47.18
C GLY A 1134 48.92 1.16 46.47
N ALA A 1135 48.89 2.27 47.18
CA ALA A 1135 48.43 3.57 46.68
C ALA A 1135 49.42 4.67 47.06
N GLY A 1136 49.45 5.74 46.27
CA GLY A 1136 50.35 6.87 46.52
C GLY A 1136 50.00 8.12 45.74
N VAL A 1137 50.67 9.19 46.09
CA VAL A 1137 50.62 10.49 45.41
C VAL A 1137 52.05 10.91 45.11
N PHE A 1138 52.31 11.35 43.88
CA PHE A 1138 53.60 11.91 43.51
C PHE A 1138 53.45 13.17 42.65
N PHE A 1139 54.44 14.03 42.77
CA PHE A 1139 54.64 15.20 41.94
C PHE A 1139 55.69 14.89 40.88
N THR A 1140 55.51 15.43 39.67
CA THR A 1140 56.50 15.31 38.59
C THR A 1140 57.76 16.17 38.82
N HIS A 1141 57.76 16.98 39.88
CA HIS A 1141 58.88 17.81 40.33
C HIS A 1141 58.89 17.85 41.86
N SER A 1142 60.01 18.26 42.45
CA SER A 1142 60.06 18.52 43.89
C SER A 1142 59.20 19.74 44.24
N PRO A 1143 58.25 19.65 45.19
CA PRO A 1143 57.50 20.81 45.66
C PRO A 1143 58.37 21.76 46.53
N ARG A 1144 59.58 21.32 46.92
CA ARG A 1144 60.48 22.09 47.80
C ARG A 1144 61.38 23.07 47.06
N TRP A 1145 61.60 22.88 45.76
CA TRP A 1145 62.41 23.79 44.93
C TRP A 1145 61.96 23.73 43.47
N SER A 1146 62.01 24.86 42.77
CA SER A 1146 61.75 24.90 41.34
C SER A 1146 62.89 24.19 40.58
N ALA A 1147 62.63 22.99 40.07
CA ALA A 1147 63.54 22.30 39.16
C ALA A 1147 62.91 22.22 37.76
N ASP A 1148 63.66 22.60 36.73
CA ASP A 1148 63.31 22.41 35.31
C ASP A 1148 63.45 20.94 34.84
N LYS A 1149 63.58 19.99 35.78
CA LYS A 1149 63.85 18.58 35.50
C LYS A 1149 62.78 17.71 36.15
N LEU A 1150 62.39 16.67 35.42
CA LEU A 1150 61.47 15.65 35.92
C LEU A 1150 62.11 14.89 37.08
N GLU A 1151 61.56 15.03 38.27
CA GLU A 1151 61.96 14.32 39.47
C GLU A 1151 60.71 13.87 40.23
N LEU A 1152 60.50 12.55 40.31
CA LEU A 1152 59.35 12.00 41.01
C LEU A 1152 59.54 12.16 42.53
N TRP A 1153 58.64 12.92 43.15
CA TRP A 1153 58.67 13.24 44.56
C TRP A 1153 57.31 13.00 45.20
N GLY A 1154 57.22 12.24 46.28
CA GLY A 1154 55.93 12.04 46.94
C GLY A 1154 55.93 10.88 47.93
N ASP A 1155 54.74 10.37 48.23
CA ASP A 1155 54.53 9.36 49.26
C ASP A 1155 53.62 8.24 48.77
N PHE A 1156 53.95 7.00 49.13
CA PHE A 1156 53.12 5.82 48.87
C PHE A 1156 53.04 4.91 50.10
N THR A 1157 52.10 3.98 50.09
CA THR A 1157 51.90 3.01 51.16
C THR A 1157 51.46 1.64 50.60
N PRO A 1158 52.12 0.53 50.99
CA PRO A 1158 51.72 -0.81 50.59
C PRO A 1158 50.57 -1.34 51.46
N GLY A 1159 49.58 -1.99 50.83
CA GLY A 1159 48.44 -2.62 51.49
C GLY A 1159 47.45 -1.64 52.14
N ASN A 1160 47.31 -0.43 51.60
CA ASN A 1160 46.37 0.59 52.06
C ASN A 1160 45.75 1.35 50.86
N GLN A 1161 44.65 2.06 51.08
CA GLN A 1161 43.99 2.88 50.05
C GLN A 1161 44.57 4.30 50.02
N GLY A 1162 44.28 5.06 48.96
CA GLY A 1162 44.77 6.43 48.80
C GLY A 1162 44.37 7.37 49.94
N GLU A 1163 43.19 7.19 50.54
CA GLU A 1163 42.74 7.98 51.70
C GLU A 1163 43.69 7.87 52.89
N ASP A 1164 44.32 6.71 53.09
CA ASP A 1164 45.28 6.50 54.18
C ASP A 1164 46.53 7.39 53.99
N VAL A 1165 46.93 7.68 52.74
CA VAL A 1165 48.06 8.59 52.42
C VAL A 1165 47.70 10.04 52.75
N VAL A 1166 46.50 10.48 52.37
CA VAL A 1166 46.07 11.87 52.52
C VAL A 1166 45.71 12.21 53.97
N SER A 1167 45.13 11.27 54.71
CA SER A 1167 44.71 11.47 56.11
C SER A 1167 45.86 11.54 57.11
N GLY A 1168 47.08 11.12 56.73
CA GLY A 1168 48.24 11.10 57.63
C GLY A 1168 48.16 10.08 58.77
N LEU A 1169 47.17 9.18 58.74
CA LEU A 1169 46.94 8.17 59.78
C LEU A 1169 47.87 6.96 59.68
N VAL A 1170 48.61 6.81 58.58
CA VAL A 1170 49.59 5.74 58.37
C VAL A 1170 50.96 6.32 58.02
N SER A 1171 52.01 5.60 58.40
CA SER A 1171 53.37 5.95 57.99
C SER A 1171 53.56 5.70 56.50
N THR A 1172 53.84 6.75 55.74
CA THR A 1172 54.11 6.68 54.30
C THR A 1172 55.58 6.38 54.00
N LEU A 1173 55.84 5.95 52.76
CA LEU A 1173 57.16 5.63 52.23
C LEU A 1173 57.48 6.53 51.01
N PRO A 1174 58.75 6.88 50.76
CA PRO A 1174 59.13 7.79 49.68
C PRO A 1174 59.01 7.15 48.29
N ILE A 1175 58.74 7.93 47.25
CA ILE A 1175 58.60 7.42 45.88
C ILE A 1175 59.95 7.05 45.26
N SER A 1176 60.99 7.88 45.44
CA SER A 1176 62.32 7.65 44.84
C SER A 1176 63.42 7.48 45.90
N ILE A 1177 64.49 6.76 45.54
CA ILE A 1177 65.69 6.59 46.39
C ILE A 1177 66.34 7.95 46.65
N LYS A 1178 66.33 8.83 45.64
CA LYS A 1178 66.87 10.18 45.76
C LYS A 1178 66.13 10.99 46.83
N GLN A 1179 64.79 10.98 46.80
CA GLN A 1179 63.96 11.59 47.83
C GLN A 1179 64.30 11.01 49.21
N ALA A 1180 64.38 9.69 49.33
CA ALA A 1180 64.65 9.03 50.59
C ALA A 1180 65.98 9.48 51.23
N ARG A 1181 67.05 9.58 50.42
CA ARG A 1181 68.36 10.08 50.88
C ARG A 1181 68.32 11.52 51.36
N ILE A 1182 67.60 12.40 50.65
CA ILE A 1182 67.49 13.82 50.99
C ILE A 1182 66.67 14.01 52.28
N GLU A 1183 65.61 13.22 52.46
CA GLU A 1183 64.73 13.29 53.63
C GLU A 1183 65.23 12.45 54.82
N ASN A 1184 66.43 11.85 54.75
CA ASN A 1184 66.95 10.90 55.74
C ASN A 1184 65.97 9.75 56.06
N ARG A 1185 65.23 9.28 55.06
CA ARG A 1185 64.32 8.13 55.12
C ARG A 1185 65.01 6.87 54.58
N GLN A 1186 64.49 5.70 54.96
CA GLN A 1186 65.06 4.40 54.55
C GLN A 1186 64.93 4.18 53.03
N SER A 1187 66.05 4.28 52.32
CA SER A 1187 66.09 4.17 50.85
C SER A 1187 65.61 2.82 50.32
N GLU A 1188 65.87 1.73 51.06
CA GLU A 1188 65.43 0.36 50.72
C GLU A 1188 63.91 0.21 50.71
N LYS A 1189 63.18 1.14 51.34
CA LYS A 1189 61.71 1.14 51.41
C LYS A 1189 61.06 2.10 50.41
N ALA A 1190 61.83 2.70 49.48
CA ALA A 1190 61.26 3.54 48.44
C ALA A 1190 60.48 2.72 47.40
N LEU A 1191 59.51 3.34 46.70
CA LEU A 1191 58.75 2.66 45.63
C LEU A 1191 59.69 2.13 44.55
N GLU A 1192 60.70 2.93 44.19
CA GLU A 1192 61.77 2.57 43.26
C GLU A 1192 62.53 1.29 43.65
N SER A 1193 62.66 0.99 44.95
CA SER A 1193 63.33 -0.22 45.44
C SER A 1193 62.36 -1.39 45.65
N MET A 1194 61.18 -1.14 46.20
CA MET A 1194 60.20 -2.18 46.53
C MET A 1194 59.41 -2.68 45.32
N PHE A 1195 59.09 -1.79 44.38
CA PHE A 1195 58.26 -2.07 43.21
C PHE A 1195 58.87 -1.39 41.96
N PRO A 1196 60.07 -1.84 41.51
CA PRO A 1196 60.82 -1.17 40.45
C PRO A 1196 60.07 -1.10 39.12
N GLU A 1197 59.27 -2.11 38.79
CA GLU A 1197 58.44 -2.16 37.58
C GLU A 1197 57.37 -1.07 37.59
N ILE A 1198 56.66 -0.92 38.71
CA ILE A 1198 55.64 0.12 38.90
C ILE A 1198 56.28 1.52 38.85
N TYR A 1199 57.40 1.72 39.55
CA TYR A 1199 58.12 2.99 39.51
C TYR A 1199 58.58 3.36 38.09
N ASN A 1200 59.13 2.40 37.35
CA ASN A 1200 59.57 2.64 35.97
C ASN A 1200 58.39 2.97 35.04
N ALA A 1201 57.26 2.27 35.17
CA ALA A 1201 56.05 2.60 34.41
C ALA A 1201 55.57 4.03 34.70
N ILE A 1202 55.46 4.40 35.98
CA ILE A 1202 55.07 5.75 36.42
C ILE A 1202 56.05 6.80 35.88
N ARG A 1203 57.36 6.52 35.92
CA ARG A 1203 58.39 7.42 35.40
C ARG A 1203 58.27 7.64 33.90
N GLU A 1204 57.99 6.59 33.11
CA GLU A 1204 57.77 6.73 31.67
C GLU A 1204 56.49 7.52 31.37
N TRP A 1205 55.41 7.30 32.12
CA TRP A 1205 54.19 8.10 32.01
C TRP A 1205 54.42 9.56 32.36
N ALA A 1206 55.16 9.85 33.44
CA ALA A 1206 55.52 11.21 33.83
C ALA A 1206 56.41 11.90 32.77
N LYS A 1207 57.33 11.16 32.13
CA LYS A 1207 58.12 11.67 30.98
C LYS A 1207 57.23 11.98 29.78
N GLU A 1208 56.27 11.12 29.45
CA GLU A 1208 55.31 11.36 28.36
C GLU A 1208 54.53 12.66 28.61
N LEU A 1209 53.96 12.83 29.81
CA LEU A 1209 53.18 14.01 30.17
C LEU A 1209 54.03 15.30 30.16
N PHE A 1210 55.20 15.26 30.80
CA PHE A 1210 56.06 16.43 30.95
C PHE A 1210 56.78 16.80 29.66
N TYR A 1211 57.52 15.87 29.05
CA TYR A 1211 58.38 16.18 27.90
C TYR A 1211 57.64 16.17 26.56
N LYS A 1212 56.73 15.20 26.34
CA LYS A 1212 56.05 15.08 25.02
C LYS A 1212 54.76 15.87 24.95
N ARG A 1213 53.94 15.84 26.01
CA ARG A 1213 52.64 16.52 26.06
C ARG A 1213 52.71 17.94 26.63
N LYS A 1214 53.87 18.36 27.14
CA LYS A 1214 54.14 19.70 27.70
C LYS A 1214 53.17 20.09 28.81
N TRP A 1215 52.74 19.13 29.64
CA TRP A 1215 51.97 19.44 30.82
C TRP A 1215 52.85 20.23 31.80
N SER A 1216 52.25 21.20 32.51
CA SER A 1216 52.90 21.83 33.66
C SER A 1216 53.23 20.75 34.71
N PRO A 1217 54.08 21.03 35.71
CA PRO A 1217 54.31 20.06 36.76
C PRO A 1217 52.98 19.61 37.40
N GLN A 1218 52.79 18.30 37.53
CA GLN A 1218 51.54 17.68 37.96
C GLN A 1218 51.67 17.01 39.32
N GLU A 1219 50.56 16.97 40.03
CA GLU A 1219 50.28 16.06 41.14
C GLU A 1219 49.47 14.88 40.58
N ILE A 1220 49.92 13.65 40.84
CA ILE A 1220 49.31 12.44 40.31
C ILE A 1220 49.06 11.45 41.44
N GLU A 1221 47.79 11.06 41.58
CA GLU A 1221 47.37 9.94 42.42
C GLU A 1221 47.46 8.64 41.62
N PHE A 1222 48.00 7.58 42.22
CA PHE A 1222 48.10 6.27 41.58
C PHE A 1222 47.77 5.14 42.57
N THR A 1223 47.38 4.00 42.00
CA THR A 1223 47.12 2.76 42.73
C THR A 1223 47.61 1.60 41.88
N PHE A 1224 48.22 0.59 42.51
CA PHE A 1224 48.59 -0.66 41.86
C PHE A 1224 48.02 -1.83 42.65
N GLU A 1225 47.50 -2.80 41.91
CA GLU A 1225 46.84 -4.00 42.40
C GLU A 1225 47.61 -5.22 41.87
N SER A 1226 47.70 -6.28 42.68
CA SER A 1226 48.56 -7.45 42.45
C SER A 1226 47.79 -8.66 41.96
#